data_AF-A0A8J6AI55-F1
#
_entry.id   AF-A0A8J6AI55-F1
#
_cell.length_a   1.000
_cell.length_b   1.000
_cell.length_c   1.000
_cell.angle_alpha   90.00
_cell.angle_beta   90.00
_cell.angle_gamma   90.00
#
_symmetry.space_group_name_H-M   'P 1'
#
loop_
_entity.id
_entity.type
_entity.pdbx_description
1 polymer ?
#
loop_
_entity_poly.entity_id
_entity_poly.type
_entity_poly.pdbx_seq_one_letter_code
_entity_poly.pdbx_strand_id
1 'polypeptide(L)'
;MLNNWDKWMAKKHKKIRLRCQKGIPPSLRGRAWQYLSGSKVKLQQNSEKFGELDESPGDPKWLDVIERDLHRQFPFHEMFVSRGGHGQQDLFRVLKAYTLYRPEEGYCQAQAPIAAVLLMHMPAEQAFWCLVQICEKYLPGYYSEKLEAIQLDGEILFSLLQKVSPVAHKHLSRQKIDPLLYMTEWFMCAFARTLPWSSVLRVWDMFFCEGVKIIFRVGLVLLKHSLGSPEKLKACQGQYETIERLRSLSPKITQEAFLVQEVIELPVTERQIEREHLIQLRRWQETRGELQCRSSPRLHGAKAILEAEPGPRPTLQPSASIRLPPEASLPGSKGNPKLPKQSQKAPQKQAKAGGQLDKPPPPSKVQVAAAAGDACPPQDGLPKDPVHQDSAAPQHPAHHRSKESLTSQEKHRVRVLSLARSGLWLYTHPLIKLLFLPRRSRCKFFSLTETPEDYTLMVDEEGFKELPPSEFLQVAEATWLVLNVSSHSGALVQAAGVTKIARSVITPLAEHHVSVLMLSTYQTDFILVREQDLSVVIHTLAQEFHIYREVGGEPVPVATDDSSNGFPRTQHGPSPTVHPIQSPQNRFCVLTLDPETLPAIATTLIDVLFYSHSAPKEAAPASPGSSSITFFAFSLIEGYISIVMDAETQKKYVPLTLGEPQTPRQPRGDSEVTELTCPRGSQRAGWGMGRPAHCALLPRFPSDLLLTSSSGELWRMVRIGGQPLGFDECGIVAQIAGPLAAADISAYYISTFNFDHALVPEDGISSVIEALQRRQEGLGP
;
A
#
# COMPACT_ATOMS: atom_id res chain seq x y z
N MET A 1 -7.63 -5.58 15.63
CA MET A 1 -8.97 -6.08 15.24
C MET A 1 -8.84 -7.25 14.27
N LEU A 2 -8.10 -7.09 13.16
CA LEU A 2 -7.84 -8.11 12.14
C LEU A 2 -7.31 -9.44 12.72
N ASN A 3 -6.38 -9.42 13.68
CA ASN A 3 -5.78 -10.61 14.31
C ASN A 3 -6.78 -11.46 15.14
N ASN A 4 -8.04 -11.04 15.23
CA ASN A 4 -9.13 -11.77 15.89
C ASN A 4 -10.42 -11.62 15.03
N TRP A 5 -10.28 -11.67 13.70
CA TRP A 5 -11.31 -11.26 12.75
C TRP A 5 -12.69 -11.87 13.03
N ASP A 6 -12.76 -13.20 13.10
CA ASP A 6 -14.04 -13.93 13.23
C ASP A 6 -14.76 -13.56 14.53
N LYS A 7 -14.01 -13.42 15.63
CA LYS A 7 -14.53 -12.97 16.93
C LYS A 7 -15.07 -11.53 16.87
N TRP A 8 -14.39 -10.64 16.13
CA TRP A 8 -14.81 -9.26 15.96
C TRP A 8 -15.99 -9.12 14.99
N MET A 9 -16.04 -9.90 13.91
CA MET A 9 -17.18 -9.96 12.99
C MET A 9 -18.41 -10.53 13.69
N ALA A 10 -18.30 -11.71 14.33
CA ALA A 10 -19.43 -12.35 15.02
C ALA A 10 -19.99 -11.51 16.19
N LYS A 11 -19.13 -10.94 17.04
CA LYS A 11 -19.57 -10.30 18.30
C LYS A 11 -19.54 -8.77 18.29
N LYS A 12 -18.85 -8.12 17.34
CA LYS A 12 -18.58 -6.67 17.36
C LYS A 12 -18.70 -5.99 15.98
N HIS A 13 -19.45 -6.57 15.02
CA HIS A 13 -19.64 -6.02 13.66
C HIS A 13 -20.01 -4.52 13.64
N LYS A 14 -20.91 -4.06 14.53
CA LYS A 14 -21.29 -2.63 14.64
C LYS A 14 -20.07 -1.70 14.84
N LYS A 15 -19.05 -2.16 15.56
CA LYS A 15 -17.80 -1.40 15.81
C LYS A 15 -16.82 -1.49 14.64
N ILE A 16 -16.82 -2.58 13.86
CA ILE A 16 -16.10 -2.66 12.57
C ILE A 16 -16.68 -1.62 11.61
N ARG A 17 -17.99 -1.65 11.40
CA ARG A 17 -18.71 -0.68 10.56
C ARG A 17 -18.39 0.77 10.92
N LEU A 18 -18.45 1.12 12.21
CA LEU A 18 -18.12 2.47 12.67
C LEU A 18 -16.65 2.87 12.42
N ARG A 19 -15.70 1.91 12.37
CA ARG A 19 -14.32 2.19 11.96
C ARG A 19 -14.22 2.42 10.45
N CYS A 20 -14.87 1.60 9.63
CA CYS A 20 -14.96 1.80 8.18
C CYS A 20 -15.64 3.13 7.79
N GLN A 21 -16.65 3.56 8.57
CA GLN A 21 -17.31 4.87 8.45
C GLN A 21 -16.46 6.04 8.96
N LYS A 22 -15.47 5.81 9.84
CA LYS A 22 -14.49 6.85 10.22
C LYS A 22 -13.39 7.00 9.17
N GLY A 23 -12.85 5.89 8.67
CA GLY A 23 -11.61 5.84 7.91
C GLY A 23 -10.81 4.61 8.30
N ILE A 24 -10.48 3.75 7.34
CA ILE A 24 -9.42 2.75 7.52
C ILE A 24 -8.09 3.49 7.24
N PRO A 25 -7.10 3.44 8.16
CA PRO A 25 -5.78 4.00 7.90
C PRO A 25 -5.16 3.44 6.61
N PRO A 26 -4.46 4.25 5.78
CA PRO A 26 -3.92 3.80 4.50
C PRO A 26 -3.09 2.50 4.60
N SER A 27 -2.19 2.44 5.58
CA SER A 27 -1.35 1.30 5.94
C SER A 27 -2.13 0.00 6.23
N LEU A 28 -3.38 0.11 6.66
CA LEU A 28 -4.24 -1.04 6.98
C LEU A 28 -5.17 -1.45 5.85
N ARG A 29 -5.35 -0.65 4.78
CA ARG A 29 -6.32 -0.94 3.71
C ARG A 29 -6.03 -2.27 3.01
N GLY A 30 -4.80 -2.51 2.57
CA GLY A 30 -4.42 -3.76 1.89
C GLY A 30 -4.80 -5.02 2.66
N ARG A 31 -4.64 -5.03 3.99
CA ARG A 31 -5.06 -6.14 4.86
C ARG A 31 -6.56 -6.10 5.17
N ALA A 32 -7.09 -4.93 5.55
CA ALA A 32 -8.47 -4.78 6.00
C ALA A 32 -9.48 -5.06 4.88
N TRP A 33 -9.21 -4.60 3.66
CA TRP A 33 -10.04 -4.88 2.48
C TRP A 33 -10.06 -6.38 2.16
N GLN A 34 -8.93 -7.10 2.23
CA GLN A 34 -8.91 -8.58 2.08
C GLN A 34 -9.74 -9.32 3.14
N TYR A 35 -9.76 -8.82 4.38
CA TYR A 35 -10.58 -9.38 5.46
C TYR A 35 -12.07 -9.04 5.30
N LEU A 36 -12.39 -7.83 4.83
CA LEU A 36 -13.76 -7.37 4.61
C LEU A 36 -14.38 -8.01 3.36
N SER A 37 -13.62 -8.21 2.29
CA SER A 37 -14.06 -8.83 1.03
C SER A 37 -14.14 -10.35 1.09
N GLY A 38 -13.57 -10.99 2.12
CA GLY A 38 -13.39 -12.44 2.16
C GLY A 38 -12.29 -12.97 1.22
N SER A 39 -11.61 -12.12 0.45
CA SER A 39 -10.61 -12.56 -0.52
C SER A 39 -9.44 -13.29 0.13
N LYS A 40 -9.10 -12.96 1.39
CA LYS A 40 -8.10 -13.72 2.16
C LYS A 40 -8.46 -15.20 2.30
N VAL A 41 -9.74 -15.53 2.49
CA VAL A 41 -10.20 -16.92 2.61
C VAL A 41 -10.15 -17.61 1.24
N LYS A 42 -10.55 -16.92 0.17
CA LYS A 42 -10.44 -17.45 -1.20
C LYS A 42 -8.98 -17.73 -1.58
N LEU A 43 -8.06 -16.81 -1.31
CA LEU A 43 -6.62 -16.98 -1.54
C LEU A 43 -6.10 -18.22 -0.81
N GLN A 44 -6.40 -18.36 0.49
CA GLN A 44 -5.99 -19.52 1.28
C GLN A 44 -6.57 -20.86 0.81
N GLN A 45 -7.74 -20.85 0.16
CA GLN A 45 -8.36 -22.05 -0.43
C GLN A 45 -7.84 -22.37 -1.83
N ASN A 46 -7.17 -21.43 -2.50
CA ASN A 46 -6.71 -21.51 -3.88
C ASN A 46 -5.25 -21.02 -3.98
N SER A 47 -4.40 -21.53 -3.08
CA SER A 47 -2.96 -21.26 -3.10
C SER A 47 -2.39 -21.59 -4.47
N GLU A 48 -1.41 -20.82 -4.94
CA GLU A 48 -0.69 -20.98 -6.23
C GLU A 48 -1.56 -20.76 -7.49
N LYS A 49 -2.89 -20.82 -7.39
CA LYS A 49 -3.82 -20.68 -8.53
C LYS A 49 -3.64 -19.39 -9.32
N PHE A 50 -3.26 -18.28 -8.69
CA PHE A 50 -2.94 -17.04 -9.41
C PHE A 50 -1.68 -17.18 -10.27
N GLY A 51 -0.64 -17.86 -9.76
CA GLY A 51 0.58 -18.17 -10.53
C GLY A 51 0.28 -19.03 -11.75
N GLU A 52 -0.50 -20.11 -11.58
CA GLU A 52 -0.94 -20.96 -12.70
C GLU A 52 -1.66 -20.16 -13.81
N LEU A 53 -2.54 -19.22 -13.43
CA LEU A 53 -3.30 -18.38 -14.35
C LEU A 53 -2.43 -17.29 -15.00
N ASP A 54 -1.35 -16.87 -14.35
CA ASP A 54 -0.41 -15.89 -14.88
C ASP A 54 0.60 -16.53 -15.85
N GLU A 55 1.03 -17.75 -15.59
CA GLU A 55 1.87 -18.53 -16.53
C GLU A 55 1.06 -19.05 -17.74
N SER A 56 -0.25 -19.26 -17.57
CA SER A 56 -1.15 -19.72 -18.63
C SER A 56 -1.30 -18.71 -19.78
N PRO A 57 -1.38 -19.17 -21.04
CA PRO A 57 -1.64 -18.30 -22.19
C PRO A 57 -3.07 -17.73 -22.13
N GLY A 58 -3.20 -16.41 -22.24
CA GLY A 58 -4.49 -15.73 -22.35
C GLY A 58 -5.11 -15.82 -23.75
N ASP A 59 -6.43 -15.65 -23.83
CA ASP A 59 -7.13 -15.47 -25.12
C ASP A 59 -6.70 -14.13 -25.76
N PRO A 60 -6.09 -14.12 -26.96
CA PRO A 60 -5.64 -12.91 -27.64
C PRO A 60 -6.72 -11.83 -27.74
N LYS A 61 -7.99 -12.21 -27.92
CA LYS A 61 -9.13 -11.27 -27.94
C LYS A 61 -9.16 -10.39 -26.70
N TRP A 62 -8.90 -10.95 -25.53
CA TRP A 62 -8.93 -10.19 -24.28
C TRP A 62 -7.61 -9.47 -24.02
N LEU A 63 -6.46 -10.07 -24.38
CA LEU A 63 -5.15 -9.43 -24.24
C LEU A 63 -5.09 -8.09 -25.00
N ASP A 64 -5.50 -8.08 -26.27
CA ASP A 64 -5.56 -6.88 -27.11
C ASP A 64 -6.45 -5.77 -26.52
N VAL A 65 -7.54 -6.13 -25.83
CA VAL A 65 -8.43 -5.15 -25.19
C VAL A 65 -7.82 -4.63 -23.89
N ILE A 66 -7.21 -5.51 -23.08
CA ILE A 66 -6.53 -5.12 -21.83
C ILE A 66 -5.37 -4.18 -22.12
N GLU A 67 -4.46 -4.52 -23.05
CA GLU A 67 -3.28 -3.69 -23.38
C GLU A 67 -3.66 -2.28 -23.84
N ARG A 68 -4.74 -2.16 -24.63
CA ARG A 68 -5.29 -0.86 -25.06
C ARG A 68 -5.94 -0.07 -23.93
N ASP A 69 -6.29 -0.70 -22.81
CA ASP A 69 -6.87 -0.03 -21.64
C ASP A 69 -5.86 0.36 -20.57
N LEU A 70 -4.71 -0.33 -20.46
CA LEU A 70 -3.70 -0.09 -19.41
C LEU A 70 -3.29 1.39 -19.35
N HIS A 71 -2.97 1.99 -20.50
CA HIS A 71 -2.51 3.39 -20.60
C HIS A 71 -3.58 4.44 -20.21
N ARG A 72 -4.83 4.03 -19.98
CA ARG A 72 -5.96 4.90 -19.63
C ARG A 72 -6.37 4.80 -18.17
N GLN A 73 -5.69 3.98 -17.38
CA GLN A 73 -5.92 3.83 -15.95
C GLN A 73 -4.91 4.66 -15.17
N PHE A 74 -5.40 5.69 -14.49
CA PHE A 74 -4.60 6.59 -13.64
C PHE A 74 -3.27 7.05 -14.30
N PRO A 75 -3.30 7.63 -15.53
CA PRO A 75 -2.09 7.87 -16.34
C PRO A 75 -1.08 8.86 -15.73
N PHE A 76 -1.48 9.62 -14.70
CA PHE A 76 -0.62 10.56 -13.97
C PHE A 76 -0.15 10.00 -12.61
N HIS A 77 -0.52 8.77 -12.26
CA HIS A 77 -0.13 8.14 -11.00
C HIS A 77 1.21 7.40 -11.17
N GLU A 78 2.15 7.60 -10.25
CA GLU A 78 3.54 7.09 -10.31
C GLU A 78 3.64 5.59 -10.65
N MET A 79 2.78 4.76 -10.05
CA MET A 79 2.70 3.31 -10.34
C MET A 79 2.31 2.96 -11.79
N PHE A 80 1.56 3.83 -12.49
CA PHE A 80 0.96 3.53 -13.81
C PHE A 80 1.42 4.47 -14.95
N VAL A 81 2.14 5.55 -14.65
CA VAL A 81 2.61 6.53 -15.65
C VAL A 81 3.59 5.92 -16.66
N SER A 82 4.48 5.04 -16.21
CA SER A 82 5.47 4.37 -17.06
C SER A 82 4.81 3.31 -17.94
N ARG A 83 4.76 3.54 -19.26
CA ARG A 83 4.22 2.58 -20.23
C ARG A 83 5.02 1.28 -20.19
N GLY A 84 4.35 0.16 -19.91
CA GLY A 84 5.00 -1.14 -19.70
C GLY A 84 5.84 -1.23 -18.42
N GLY A 85 5.74 -0.28 -17.49
CA GLY A 85 6.36 -0.35 -16.16
C GLY A 85 5.63 -1.32 -15.23
N HIS A 86 6.23 -1.61 -14.06
CA HIS A 86 5.78 -2.65 -13.13
C HIS A 86 4.28 -2.61 -12.81
N GLY A 87 3.68 -1.44 -12.53
CA GLY A 87 2.26 -1.35 -12.22
C GLY A 87 1.34 -1.64 -13.42
N GLN A 88 1.75 -1.29 -14.63
CA GLN A 88 1.00 -1.69 -15.84
C GLN A 88 1.14 -3.20 -16.11
N GLN A 89 2.30 -3.78 -15.83
CA GLN A 89 2.52 -5.24 -15.91
C GLN A 89 1.64 -5.97 -14.89
N ASP A 90 1.66 -5.58 -13.62
CA ASP A 90 0.81 -6.19 -12.59
C ASP A 90 -0.69 -6.01 -12.88
N LEU A 91 -1.11 -4.87 -13.43
CA LEU A 91 -2.48 -4.65 -13.88
C LEU A 91 -2.85 -5.61 -15.03
N PHE A 92 -1.97 -5.80 -16.00
CA PHE A 92 -2.16 -6.79 -17.07
C PHE A 92 -2.26 -8.21 -16.53
N ARG A 93 -1.35 -8.61 -15.63
CA ARG A 93 -1.33 -9.94 -14.99
C ARG A 93 -2.63 -10.24 -14.25
N VAL A 94 -3.10 -9.30 -13.42
CA VAL A 94 -4.37 -9.41 -12.68
C VAL A 94 -5.58 -9.55 -13.61
N LEU A 95 -5.66 -8.73 -14.67
CA LEU A 95 -6.80 -8.74 -15.60
C LEU A 95 -6.78 -9.98 -16.51
N LYS A 96 -5.62 -10.39 -17.01
CA LYS A 96 -5.44 -11.66 -17.75
C LYS A 96 -5.84 -12.85 -16.90
N ALA A 97 -5.33 -12.94 -15.66
CA ALA A 97 -5.69 -14.03 -14.75
C ALA A 97 -7.20 -14.05 -14.47
N TYR A 98 -7.86 -12.89 -14.40
CA TYR A 98 -9.32 -12.82 -14.27
C TYR A 98 -10.06 -13.43 -15.47
N THR A 99 -9.66 -13.13 -16.72
CA THR A 99 -10.33 -13.70 -17.90
C THR A 99 -10.16 -15.21 -18.01
N LEU A 100 -9.03 -15.75 -17.54
CA LEU A 100 -8.78 -17.19 -17.47
C LEU A 100 -9.51 -17.87 -16.30
N TYR A 101 -9.76 -17.14 -15.20
CA TYR A 101 -10.56 -17.63 -14.07
C TYR A 101 -12.08 -17.56 -14.35
N ARG A 102 -12.53 -16.61 -15.16
CA ARG A 102 -13.93 -16.34 -15.55
C ARG A 102 -14.09 -16.18 -17.07
N PRO A 103 -13.82 -17.23 -17.88
CA PRO A 103 -13.90 -17.15 -19.35
C PRO A 103 -15.31 -16.84 -19.87
N GLU A 104 -16.36 -17.13 -19.09
CA GLU A 104 -17.75 -16.83 -19.41
C GLU A 104 -18.12 -15.34 -19.29
N GLU A 105 -17.37 -14.57 -18.49
CA GLU A 105 -17.54 -13.13 -18.33
C GLU A 105 -16.48 -12.35 -19.14
N GLY A 106 -15.26 -12.88 -19.23
CA GLY A 106 -14.16 -12.28 -19.98
C GLY A 106 -13.62 -11.01 -19.32
N TYR A 107 -13.22 -10.04 -20.13
CA TYR A 107 -12.76 -8.73 -19.65
C TYR A 107 -13.74 -7.61 -20.04
N CYS A 108 -14.12 -6.81 -19.05
CA CYS A 108 -14.88 -5.57 -19.22
C CYS A 108 -14.03 -4.38 -18.79
N GLN A 109 -13.98 -3.32 -19.61
CA GLN A 109 -13.11 -2.15 -19.39
C GLN A 109 -13.26 -1.49 -17.99
N ALA A 110 -14.45 -1.61 -17.39
CA ALA A 110 -14.72 -1.07 -16.05
C ALA A 110 -14.00 -1.82 -14.91
N GLN A 111 -13.44 -3.01 -15.16
CA GLN A 111 -12.67 -3.78 -14.19
C GLN A 111 -11.26 -3.23 -13.99
N ALA A 112 -10.64 -2.64 -15.01
CA ALA A 112 -9.27 -2.12 -14.90
C ALA A 112 -9.10 -0.97 -13.88
N PRO A 113 -10.03 0.01 -13.76
CA PRO A 113 -10.03 0.95 -12.64
C PRO A 113 -10.07 0.26 -11.28
N ILE A 114 -10.88 -0.80 -11.12
CA ILE A 114 -11.03 -1.53 -9.85
C ILE A 114 -9.73 -2.27 -9.51
N ALA A 115 -9.16 -2.98 -10.47
CA ALA A 115 -7.89 -3.68 -10.33
C ALA A 115 -6.73 -2.71 -9.99
N ALA A 116 -6.68 -1.54 -10.64
CA ALA A 116 -5.66 -0.53 -10.36
C ALA A 116 -5.78 0.04 -8.93
N VAL A 117 -6.99 0.35 -8.44
CA VAL A 117 -7.20 0.82 -7.05
C VAL A 117 -6.78 -0.24 -6.03
N LEU A 118 -6.96 -1.53 -6.34
CA LEU A 118 -6.50 -2.63 -5.50
C LEU A 118 -4.97 -2.73 -5.48
N LEU A 119 -4.32 -2.68 -6.66
CA LEU A 119 -2.86 -2.73 -6.80
C LEU A 119 -2.13 -1.60 -6.07
N MET A 120 -2.72 -0.41 -5.99
CA MET A 120 -2.20 0.70 -5.16
C MET A 120 -2.14 0.38 -3.65
N HIS A 121 -2.74 -0.72 -3.18
CA HIS A 121 -2.84 -1.07 -1.76
C HIS A 121 -2.39 -2.51 -1.42
N MET A 122 -2.19 -3.38 -2.40
CA MET A 122 -1.78 -4.77 -2.18
C MET A 122 -1.14 -5.39 -3.45
N PRO A 123 -0.29 -6.43 -3.33
CA PRO A 123 0.34 -7.07 -4.48
C PRO A 123 -0.67 -7.79 -5.40
N ALA A 124 -0.20 -8.16 -6.60
CA ALA A 124 -1.03 -8.67 -7.70
C ALA A 124 -1.96 -9.83 -7.32
N GLU A 125 -1.48 -10.86 -6.62
CA GLU A 125 -2.32 -12.00 -6.21
C GLU A 125 -3.48 -11.56 -5.28
N GLN A 126 -3.19 -10.71 -4.29
CA GLN A 126 -4.20 -10.24 -3.35
C GLN A 126 -5.20 -9.30 -4.03
N ALA A 127 -4.73 -8.50 -5.00
CA ALA A 127 -5.58 -7.66 -5.83
C ALA A 127 -6.49 -8.51 -6.73
N PHE A 128 -5.97 -9.56 -7.37
CA PHE A 128 -6.75 -10.53 -8.14
C PHE A 128 -7.87 -11.17 -7.29
N TRP A 129 -7.57 -11.70 -6.11
CA TRP A 129 -8.60 -12.30 -5.26
C TRP A 129 -9.62 -11.28 -4.73
N CYS A 130 -9.22 -10.02 -4.53
CA CYS A 130 -10.17 -8.95 -4.22
C CYS A 130 -11.07 -8.61 -5.41
N LEU A 131 -10.54 -8.52 -6.63
CA LEU A 131 -11.30 -8.31 -7.86
C LEU A 131 -12.34 -9.43 -8.06
N VAL A 132 -11.91 -10.68 -7.92
CA VAL A 132 -12.78 -11.87 -7.96
C VAL A 132 -13.95 -11.76 -6.95
N GLN A 133 -13.67 -11.38 -5.70
CA GLN A 133 -14.74 -11.20 -4.70
C GLN A 133 -15.67 -10.03 -5.03
N ILE A 134 -15.14 -8.91 -5.56
CA ILE A 134 -15.97 -7.77 -6.01
C ILE A 134 -16.92 -8.20 -7.12
N CYS A 135 -16.43 -8.86 -8.17
CA CYS A 135 -17.24 -9.28 -9.31
C CYS A 135 -18.25 -10.36 -8.92
N GLU A 136 -17.85 -11.41 -8.20
CA GLU A 136 -18.74 -12.53 -7.88
C GLU A 136 -19.77 -12.26 -6.78
N LYS A 137 -19.39 -11.50 -5.74
CA LYS A 137 -20.23 -11.35 -4.53
C LYS A 137 -20.84 -9.97 -4.37
N TYR A 138 -20.07 -8.92 -4.63
CA TYR A 138 -20.54 -7.54 -4.42
C TYR A 138 -21.33 -6.99 -5.60
N LEU A 139 -20.87 -7.27 -6.83
CA LEU A 139 -21.38 -6.71 -8.09
C LEU A 139 -21.72 -7.82 -9.13
N PRO A 140 -22.41 -8.92 -8.76
CA PRO A 140 -22.69 -10.04 -9.66
C PRO A 140 -23.46 -9.58 -10.91
N GLY A 141 -23.00 -10.03 -12.07
CA GLY A 141 -23.60 -9.76 -13.38
C GLY A 141 -23.32 -8.36 -13.96
N TYR A 142 -22.61 -7.47 -13.24
CA TYR A 142 -22.31 -6.11 -13.72
C TYR A 142 -21.50 -6.08 -15.02
N TYR A 143 -20.55 -7.01 -15.17
CA TYR A 143 -19.61 -7.03 -16.30
C TYR A 143 -20.07 -7.92 -17.46
N SER A 144 -21.30 -8.45 -17.39
CA SER A 144 -21.91 -9.22 -18.48
C SER A 144 -22.16 -8.38 -19.72
N GLU A 145 -22.02 -8.96 -20.92
CA GLU A 145 -22.15 -8.27 -22.22
C GLU A 145 -23.43 -7.41 -22.36
N LYS A 146 -24.54 -7.85 -21.74
CA LYS A 146 -25.85 -7.19 -21.83
C LYS A 146 -26.11 -6.16 -20.73
N LEU A 147 -25.23 -6.05 -19.73
CA LEU A 147 -25.34 -5.12 -18.60
C LEU A 147 -26.70 -5.20 -17.87
N GLU A 148 -27.37 -6.35 -17.87
CA GLU A 148 -28.75 -6.49 -17.34
C GLU A 148 -28.82 -6.11 -15.85
N ALA A 149 -27.79 -6.46 -15.07
CA ALA A 149 -27.68 -6.12 -13.66
C ALA A 149 -27.52 -4.60 -13.42
N ILE A 150 -26.82 -3.88 -14.30
CA ILE A 150 -26.69 -2.41 -14.25
C ILE A 150 -28.01 -1.76 -14.64
N GLN A 151 -28.70 -2.28 -15.66
CA GLN A 151 -30.02 -1.77 -16.06
C GLN A 151 -31.04 -1.91 -14.92
N LEU A 152 -31.09 -3.08 -14.27
CA LEU A 152 -31.95 -3.32 -13.13
C LEU A 152 -31.61 -2.43 -11.93
N ASP A 153 -30.32 -2.27 -11.62
CA ASP A 153 -29.86 -1.37 -10.56
C ASP A 153 -30.14 0.11 -10.88
N GLY A 154 -30.27 0.50 -12.16
CA GLY A 154 -30.71 1.82 -12.58
C GLY A 154 -32.17 2.11 -12.26
N GLU A 155 -33.06 1.16 -12.51
CA GLU A 155 -34.47 1.27 -12.10
C GLU A 155 -34.61 1.33 -10.56
N ILE A 156 -33.78 0.57 -9.83
CA ILE A 156 -33.71 0.64 -8.36
C ILE A 156 -33.24 2.03 -7.91
N LEU A 157 -32.14 2.54 -8.48
CA LEU A 157 -31.59 3.86 -8.15
C LEU A 157 -32.63 4.96 -8.40
N PHE A 158 -33.35 4.89 -9.52
CA PHE A 158 -34.37 5.85 -9.90
C PHE A 158 -35.57 5.83 -8.94
N SER A 159 -36.09 4.63 -8.61
CA SER A 159 -37.18 4.48 -7.63
C SER A 159 -36.79 4.92 -6.20
N LEU A 160 -35.52 4.74 -5.81
CA LEU A 160 -35.01 5.28 -4.55
C LEU A 160 -34.83 6.81 -4.59
N LEU A 161 -34.47 7.37 -5.74
CA LEU A 161 -34.35 8.82 -5.94
C LEU A 161 -35.70 9.52 -5.72
N GLN A 162 -36.82 8.90 -6.10
CA GLN A 162 -38.16 9.45 -5.82
C GLN A 162 -38.38 9.74 -4.33
N LYS A 163 -37.80 8.91 -3.44
CA LYS A 163 -37.91 9.03 -1.98
C LYS A 163 -36.87 9.99 -1.39
N VAL A 164 -35.67 10.04 -1.96
CA VAL A 164 -34.54 10.87 -1.48
C VAL A 164 -34.60 12.32 -1.99
N SER A 165 -34.99 12.51 -3.24
CA SER A 165 -35.14 13.83 -3.88
C SER A 165 -36.24 13.78 -4.94
N PRO A 166 -37.52 13.99 -4.56
CA PRO A 166 -38.63 14.05 -5.49
C PRO A 166 -38.43 15.09 -6.61
N VAL A 167 -37.70 16.18 -6.30
CA VAL A 167 -37.33 17.25 -7.25
C VAL A 167 -36.43 16.72 -8.36
N ALA A 168 -35.33 16.05 -8.00
CA ALA A 168 -34.39 15.47 -8.96
C ALA A 168 -35.06 14.36 -9.79
N HIS A 169 -35.80 13.46 -9.15
CA HIS A 169 -36.56 12.41 -9.84
C HIS A 169 -37.52 13.01 -10.88
N LYS A 170 -38.38 13.97 -10.47
CA LYS A 170 -39.36 14.61 -11.36
C LYS A 170 -38.69 15.33 -12.53
N HIS A 171 -37.51 15.92 -12.32
CA HIS A 171 -36.73 16.53 -13.39
C HIS A 171 -36.25 15.50 -14.41
N LEU A 172 -35.56 14.44 -13.95
CA LEU A 172 -35.06 13.38 -14.82
C LEU A 172 -36.19 12.65 -15.58
N SER A 173 -37.34 12.38 -14.93
CA SER A 173 -38.52 11.82 -15.61
C SER A 173 -39.04 12.74 -16.72
N ARG A 174 -39.10 14.06 -16.48
CA ARG A 174 -39.57 15.05 -17.47
C ARG A 174 -38.63 15.14 -18.68
N GLN A 175 -37.32 15.12 -18.42
CA GLN A 175 -36.29 15.14 -19.46
C GLN A 175 -36.06 13.77 -20.12
N LYS A 176 -36.79 12.72 -19.69
CA LYS A 176 -36.65 11.32 -20.16
C LYS A 176 -35.19 10.83 -20.09
N ILE A 177 -34.47 11.22 -19.04
CA ILE A 177 -33.08 10.81 -18.83
C ILE A 177 -33.07 9.41 -18.22
N ASP A 178 -32.61 8.45 -19.04
CA ASP A 178 -32.32 7.09 -18.62
C ASP A 178 -31.15 7.08 -17.60
N PRO A 179 -31.27 6.36 -16.46
CA PRO A 179 -30.20 6.19 -15.49
C PRO A 179 -28.83 5.78 -16.09
N LEU A 180 -28.79 4.93 -17.12
CA LEU A 180 -27.56 4.43 -17.72
C LEU A 180 -26.67 5.55 -18.27
N LEU A 181 -27.24 6.68 -18.68
CA LEU A 181 -26.50 7.80 -19.28
C LEU A 181 -25.53 8.51 -18.33
N TYR A 182 -25.70 8.31 -17.01
CA TYR A 182 -24.82 8.89 -15.98
C TYR A 182 -24.27 7.86 -14.99
N MET A 183 -25.03 6.81 -14.63
CA MET A 183 -24.61 5.92 -13.53
C MET A 183 -23.69 4.77 -13.95
N THR A 184 -23.58 4.46 -15.24
CA THR A 184 -22.87 3.26 -15.71
C THR A 184 -21.41 3.26 -15.25
N GLU A 185 -20.67 4.35 -15.48
CA GLU A 185 -19.29 4.47 -14.96
C GLU A 185 -19.25 4.47 -13.43
N TRP A 186 -20.15 5.22 -12.78
CA TRP A 186 -20.23 5.34 -11.33
C TRP A 186 -20.34 3.98 -10.63
N PHE A 187 -21.21 3.11 -11.14
CA PHE A 187 -21.53 1.82 -10.52
C PHE A 187 -20.54 0.73 -10.96
N MET A 188 -20.24 0.63 -12.27
CA MET A 188 -19.31 -0.39 -12.77
C MET A 188 -17.86 -0.17 -12.35
N CYS A 189 -17.42 1.08 -12.15
CA CYS A 189 -16.07 1.38 -11.67
C CYS A 189 -16.02 1.64 -10.15
N ALA A 190 -17.11 1.41 -9.41
CA ALA A 190 -17.25 1.74 -7.98
C ALA A 190 -16.73 3.15 -7.63
N PHE A 191 -17.11 4.15 -8.44
CA PHE A 191 -16.70 5.55 -8.40
C PHE A 191 -15.19 5.87 -8.57
N ALA A 192 -14.34 4.87 -8.86
CA ALA A 192 -12.88 5.04 -8.95
C ALA A 192 -12.42 6.06 -10.01
N ARG A 193 -13.21 6.27 -11.08
CA ARG A 193 -12.94 7.26 -12.14
C ARG A 193 -13.61 8.63 -11.91
N THR A 194 -14.56 8.70 -10.98
CA THR A 194 -15.51 9.82 -10.85
C THR A 194 -15.22 10.73 -9.65
N LEU A 195 -14.70 10.17 -8.55
CA LEU A 195 -14.48 10.90 -7.30
C LEU A 195 -12.99 11.26 -7.09
N PRO A 196 -12.68 12.35 -6.36
CA PRO A 196 -11.34 12.61 -5.85
C PRO A 196 -10.80 11.42 -5.04
N TRP A 197 -9.47 11.22 -5.09
CA TRP A 197 -8.83 10.03 -4.53
C TRP A 197 -9.22 9.74 -3.08
N SER A 198 -9.16 10.72 -2.19
CA SER A 198 -9.51 10.52 -0.78
C SER A 198 -10.96 10.07 -0.59
N SER A 199 -11.90 10.62 -1.38
CA SER A 199 -13.30 10.19 -1.41
C SER A 199 -13.48 8.76 -1.92
N VAL A 200 -12.74 8.34 -2.96
CA VAL A 200 -12.77 6.94 -3.45
C VAL A 200 -12.42 5.98 -2.32
N LEU A 201 -11.30 6.23 -1.63
CA LEU A 201 -10.84 5.39 -0.52
C LEU A 201 -11.88 5.28 0.61
N ARG A 202 -12.54 6.40 0.95
CA ARG A 202 -13.59 6.39 1.97
C ARG A 202 -14.86 5.65 1.55
N VAL A 203 -15.26 5.77 0.28
CA VAL A 203 -16.37 5.00 -0.30
C VAL A 203 -16.02 3.50 -0.29
N TRP A 204 -14.80 3.12 -0.66
CA TRP A 204 -14.33 1.73 -0.69
C TRP A 204 -14.24 1.09 0.69
N ASP A 205 -13.71 1.79 1.69
CA ASP A 205 -13.70 1.36 3.09
C ASP A 205 -15.11 0.97 3.58
N MET A 206 -16.12 1.78 3.23
CA MET A 206 -17.52 1.52 3.59
C MET A 206 -18.15 0.43 2.71
N PHE A 207 -17.87 0.42 1.40
CA PHE A 207 -18.39 -0.54 0.43
C PHE A 207 -18.00 -1.98 0.78
N PHE A 208 -16.73 -2.25 1.11
CA PHE A 208 -16.34 -3.59 1.53
C PHE A 208 -17.05 -4.03 2.81
N CYS A 209 -17.27 -3.13 3.77
CA CYS A 209 -17.94 -3.44 5.03
C CYS A 209 -19.47 -3.60 4.92
N GLU A 210 -20.12 -2.79 4.10
CA GLU A 210 -21.58 -2.61 4.07
C GLU A 210 -22.24 -2.94 2.73
N GLY A 211 -21.45 -3.41 1.77
CA GLY A 211 -21.87 -3.84 0.45
C GLY A 211 -22.31 -2.70 -0.47
N VAL A 212 -22.94 -3.09 -1.58
CA VAL A 212 -23.41 -2.20 -2.66
C VAL A 212 -24.35 -1.07 -2.19
N LYS A 213 -24.94 -1.18 -0.99
CA LYS A 213 -25.76 -0.12 -0.38
C LYS A 213 -25.03 1.22 -0.36
N ILE A 214 -23.71 1.20 -0.20
CA ILE A 214 -22.87 2.41 -0.23
C ILE A 214 -22.83 3.01 -1.64
N ILE A 215 -22.70 2.20 -2.70
CA ILE A 215 -22.72 2.65 -4.10
C ILE A 215 -24.05 3.37 -4.42
N PHE A 216 -25.18 2.78 -4.02
CA PHE A 216 -26.50 3.44 -4.13
C PHE A 216 -26.58 4.74 -3.32
N ARG A 217 -26.11 4.77 -2.07
CA ARG A 217 -26.11 5.98 -1.24
C ARG A 217 -25.28 7.10 -1.86
N VAL A 218 -24.09 6.81 -2.37
CA VAL A 218 -23.21 7.78 -3.07
C VAL A 218 -23.94 8.33 -4.31
N GLY A 219 -24.46 7.47 -5.18
CA GLY A 219 -25.22 7.91 -6.36
C GLY A 219 -26.41 8.80 -6.02
N LEU A 220 -27.18 8.45 -4.99
CA LEU A 220 -28.33 9.23 -4.51
C LEU A 220 -27.91 10.58 -3.90
N VAL A 221 -26.79 10.65 -3.17
CA VAL A 221 -26.24 11.90 -2.63
C VAL A 221 -25.77 12.82 -3.77
N LEU A 222 -25.07 12.29 -4.77
CA LEU A 222 -24.63 13.05 -5.93
C LEU A 222 -25.82 13.60 -6.74
N LEU A 223 -26.87 12.80 -6.96
CA LEU A 223 -28.11 13.24 -7.62
C LEU A 223 -28.88 14.29 -6.80
N LYS A 224 -29.07 14.04 -5.50
CA LYS A 224 -29.69 14.98 -4.54
C LYS A 224 -28.99 16.34 -4.57
N HIS A 225 -27.66 16.37 -4.53
CA HIS A 225 -26.93 17.63 -4.48
C HIS A 225 -26.61 18.26 -5.83
N SER A 226 -26.75 17.53 -6.94
CA SER A 226 -26.64 18.11 -8.29
C SER A 226 -27.97 18.70 -8.77
N LEU A 227 -29.11 18.05 -8.49
CA LEU A 227 -30.41 18.36 -9.11
C LEU A 227 -31.57 18.57 -8.12
N GLY A 228 -31.34 18.42 -6.81
CA GLY A 228 -32.42 18.38 -5.80
C GLY A 228 -33.01 19.71 -5.36
N SER A 229 -32.66 20.84 -5.96
CA SER A 229 -33.29 22.14 -5.66
C SER A 229 -33.66 22.92 -6.94
N PRO A 230 -34.74 23.73 -6.93
CA PRO A 230 -35.17 24.48 -8.10
C PRO A 230 -34.08 25.40 -8.67
N GLU A 231 -33.23 25.97 -7.82
CA GLU A 231 -32.15 26.87 -8.19
C GLU A 231 -31.10 26.14 -9.04
N LYS A 232 -30.78 24.90 -8.68
CA LYS A 232 -29.84 24.05 -9.44
C LYS A 232 -30.42 23.65 -10.79
N LEU A 233 -31.74 23.43 -10.86
CA LEU A 233 -32.46 23.11 -12.09
C LEU A 233 -32.57 24.28 -13.07
N LYS A 234 -32.49 25.54 -12.63
CA LYS A 234 -32.48 26.71 -13.54
C LYS A 234 -31.35 26.64 -14.59
N ALA A 235 -30.23 26.01 -14.23
CA ALA A 235 -29.05 25.80 -15.07
C ALA A 235 -29.01 24.39 -15.71
N CYS A 236 -30.12 23.67 -15.72
CA CYS A 236 -30.27 22.31 -16.29
C CYS A 236 -31.65 22.19 -16.98
N GLN A 237 -31.94 23.04 -17.98
CA GLN A 237 -33.31 23.15 -18.53
C GLN A 237 -33.68 22.00 -19.48
N GLY A 238 -32.71 21.45 -20.22
CA GLY A 238 -32.89 20.33 -21.13
C GLY A 238 -32.16 19.06 -20.72
N GLN A 239 -32.16 18.09 -21.64
CA GLN A 239 -31.50 16.80 -21.46
C GLN A 239 -29.96 16.95 -21.44
N TYR A 240 -29.42 17.79 -22.33
CA TYR A 240 -27.98 17.97 -22.51
C TYR A 240 -27.31 18.54 -21.26
N GLU A 241 -27.78 19.69 -20.76
CA GLU A 241 -27.19 20.39 -19.62
C GLU A 241 -27.34 19.58 -18.32
N THR A 242 -28.38 18.75 -18.24
CA THR A 242 -28.58 17.82 -17.11
C THR A 242 -27.57 16.68 -17.16
N ILE A 243 -27.33 16.07 -18.31
CA ILE A 243 -26.31 15.02 -18.48
C ILE A 243 -24.91 15.58 -18.29
N GLU A 244 -24.61 16.76 -18.86
CA GLU A 244 -23.34 17.45 -18.67
C GLU A 244 -23.07 17.68 -17.19
N ARG A 245 -24.04 18.23 -16.43
CA ARG A 245 -23.92 18.44 -14.97
C ARG A 245 -23.66 17.16 -14.18
N LEU A 246 -24.19 16.02 -14.62
CA LEU A 246 -23.96 14.72 -13.97
C LEU A 246 -22.60 14.10 -14.36
N ARG A 247 -22.04 14.46 -15.52
CA ARG A 247 -20.66 14.10 -15.90
C ARG A 247 -19.63 15.02 -15.24
N SER A 248 -19.93 16.31 -15.07
CA SER A 248 -19.08 17.34 -14.45
C SER A 248 -19.58 17.72 -13.05
N LEU A 249 -19.56 16.74 -12.13
CA LEU A 249 -20.00 16.94 -10.75
C LEU A 249 -19.20 18.04 -10.03
N SER A 250 -19.89 18.88 -9.25
CA SER A 250 -19.23 19.99 -8.54
C SER A 250 -18.20 19.48 -7.51
N PRO A 251 -16.97 20.04 -7.45
CA PRO A 251 -15.96 19.63 -6.47
C PRO A 251 -16.46 19.67 -5.01
N LYS A 252 -17.38 20.60 -4.70
CA LYS A 252 -17.96 20.72 -3.35
C LYS A 252 -18.74 19.47 -2.91
N ILE A 253 -19.36 18.75 -3.84
CA ILE A 253 -20.19 17.57 -3.53
C ILE A 253 -19.40 16.27 -3.61
N THR A 254 -18.23 16.27 -4.26
CA THR A 254 -17.36 15.10 -4.41
C THR A 254 -16.21 15.08 -3.38
N GLN A 255 -15.96 16.17 -2.67
CA GLN A 255 -15.01 16.25 -1.55
C GLN A 255 -15.38 15.32 -0.38
N GLU A 256 -14.36 14.72 0.22
CA GLU A 256 -14.47 13.65 1.21
C GLU A 256 -15.37 14.00 2.40
N ALA A 257 -15.09 15.11 3.08
CA ALA A 257 -15.77 15.49 4.31
C ALA A 257 -17.29 15.64 4.12
N PHE A 258 -17.70 16.29 3.04
CA PHE A 258 -19.11 16.49 2.69
C PHE A 258 -19.76 15.18 2.23
N LEU A 259 -19.13 14.48 1.28
CA LEU A 259 -19.70 13.27 0.68
C LEU A 259 -19.89 12.16 1.71
N VAL A 260 -18.89 11.90 2.55
CA VAL A 260 -18.94 10.84 3.57
C VAL A 260 -20.02 11.12 4.62
N GLN A 261 -20.16 12.37 5.06
CA GLN A 261 -21.21 12.76 6.00
C GLN A 261 -22.61 12.48 5.42
N GLU A 262 -22.92 13.03 4.25
CA GLU A 262 -24.22 12.85 3.59
C GLU A 262 -24.51 11.37 3.27
N VAL A 263 -23.50 10.59 2.88
CA VAL A 263 -23.63 9.14 2.62
C VAL A 263 -23.96 8.35 3.88
N ILE A 264 -23.41 8.72 5.04
CA ILE A 264 -23.71 8.08 6.32
C ILE A 264 -25.12 8.44 6.78
N GLU A 265 -25.48 9.73 6.70
CA GLU A 265 -26.78 10.27 7.15
C GLU A 265 -27.97 9.83 6.27
N LEU A 266 -27.74 9.49 5.00
CA LEU A 266 -28.84 9.12 4.08
C LEU A 266 -29.66 7.92 4.60
N PRO A 267 -31.00 8.02 4.79
CA PRO A 267 -31.81 6.98 5.41
C PRO A 267 -32.18 5.82 4.46
N VAL A 268 -31.29 5.44 3.54
CA VAL A 268 -31.47 4.32 2.61
C VAL A 268 -30.85 3.06 3.21
N THR A 269 -31.67 2.03 3.40
CA THR A 269 -31.32 0.75 4.01
C THR A 269 -31.21 -0.36 2.97
N GLU A 270 -30.45 -1.39 3.31
CA GLU A 270 -30.27 -2.63 2.55
C GLU A 270 -31.62 -3.26 2.16
N ARG A 271 -32.52 -3.43 3.14
CA ARG A 271 -33.89 -3.93 2.94
C ARG A 271 -34.73 -3.12 1.95
N GLN A 272 -34.48 -1.81 1.81
CA GLN A 272 -35.18 -1.01 0.80
C GLN A 272 -34.64 -1.29 -0.60
N ILE A 273 -33.33 -1.52 -0.74
CA ILE A 273 -32.70 -1.92 -2.01
C ILE A 273 -33.15 -3.33 -2.40
N GLU A 274 -33.13 -4.30 -1.47
CA GLU A 274 -33.63 -5.67 -1.71
C GLU A 274 -35.12 -5.68 -2.12
N ARG A 275 -35.96 -4.93 -1.41
CA ARG A 275 -37.39 -4.82 -1.73
C ARG A 275 -37.61 -4.21 -3.12
N GLU A 276 -36.85 -3.18 -3.45
CA GLU A 276 -36.95 -2.52 -4.75
C GLU A 276 -36.44 -3.42 -5.87
N HIS A 277 -35.34 -4.16 -5.64
CA HIS A 277 -34.82 -5.18 -6.55
C HIS A 277 -35.89 -6.23 -6.89
N LEU A 278 -36.59 -6.79 -5.91
CA LEU A 278 -37.68 -7.74 -6.14
C LEU A 278 -38.87 -7.15 -6.93
N ILE A 279 -39.13 -5.84 -6.78
CA ILE A 279 -40.18 -5.13 -7.54
C ILE A 279 -39.75 -4.94 -9.00
N GLN A 280 -38.55 -4.43 -9.24
CA GLN A 280 -38.06 -4.17 -10.60
C GLN A 280 -37.74 -5.47 -11.34
N LEU A 281 -37.26 -6.52 -10.66
CA LEU A 281 -37.02 -7.84 -11.25
C LEU A 281 -38.32 -8.48 -11.76
N ARG A 282 -39.42 -8.36 -11.00
CA ARG A 282 -40.74 -8.82 -11.44
C ARG A 282 -41.19 -8.07 -12.69
N ARG A 283 -41.09 -6.74 -12.69
CA ARG A 283 -41.44 -5.90 -13.85
C ARG A 283 -40.59 -6.22 -15.08
N TRP A 284 -39.31 -6.54 -14.87
CA TRP A 284 -38.41 -6.99 -15.92
C TRP A 284 -38.88 -8.32 -16.52
N GLN A 285 -39.21 -9.30 -15.67
CA GLN A 285 -39.73 -10.59 -16.11
C GLN A 285 -41.04 -10.45 -16.91
N GLU A 286 -41.93 -9.55 -16.48
CA GLU A 286 -43.19 -9.23 -17.16
C GLU A 286 -42.99 -8.51 -18.51
N THR A 287 -41.93 -7.72 -18.68
CA THR A 287 -41.71 -6.86 -19.87
C THR A 287 -40.67 -7.37 -20.86
N ARG A 288 -39.68 -8.14 -20.40
CA ARG A 288 -38.49 -8.57 -21.13
C ARG A 288 -38.17 -10.06 -21.02
N GLY A 289 -38.87 -10.81 -20.17
CA GLY A 289 -38.62 -12.24 -19.90
C GLY A 289 -37.57 -12.49 -18.82
N GLU A 290 -37.15 -13.76 -18.66
CA GLU A 290 -36.12 -14.12 -17.68
C GLU A 290 -34.77 -13.43 -17.98
N LEU A 291 -34.08 -13.02 -16.91
CA LEU A 291 -32.69 -12.58 -17.00
C LEU A 291 -31.82 -13.70 -17.56
N GLN A 292 -30.98 -13.38 -18.55
CA GLN A 292 -30.12 -14.35 -19.20
C GLN A 292 -28.84 -14.57 -18.37
N CYS A 293 -28.41 -13.54 -17.63
CA CYS A 293 -27.34 -13.68 -16.64
C CYS A 293 -27.85 -14.35 -15.35
N ARG A 294 -27.66 -15.67 -15.23
CA ARG A 294 -27.89 -16.44 -13.99
C ARG A 294 -26.77 -16.23 -12.96
N SER A 295 -26.61 -14.98 -12.53
CA SER A 295 -25.63 -14.61 -11.51
C SER A 295 -26.10 -15.02 -10.09
N SER A 296 -25.14 -15.25 -9.19
CA SER A 296 -25.45 -15.58 -7.78
C SER A 296 -26.07 -14.39 -7.05
N PRO A 297 -26.89 -14.61 -6.00
CA PRO A 297 -27.39 -13.54 -5.16
C PRO A 297 -26.26 -12.67 -4.59
N ARG A 298 -26.45 -11.35 -4.67
CA ARG A 298 -25.50 -10.36 -4.17
C ARG A 298 -25.35 -10.44 -2.66
N LEU A 299 -24.12 -10.37 -2.17
CA LEU A 299 -23.82 -10.34 -0.74
C LEU A 299 -23.63 -8.90 -0.25
N HIS A 300 -24.37 -8.51 0.79
CA HIS A 300 -24.41 -7.15 1.31
C HIS A 300 -23.25 -6.85 2.30
N GLY A 301 -22.02 -7.10 1.84
CA GLY A 301 -20.78 -6.76 2.54
C GLY A 301 -20.25 -7.85 3.48
N ALA A 302 -19.19 -7.50 4.21
CA ALA A 302 -18.33 -8.42 4.94
C ALA A 302 -19.04 -9.45 5.84
N LYS A 303 -20.17 -9.07 6.47
CA LYS A 303 -20.92 -10.00 7.33
C LYS A 303 -21.62 -11.09 6.53
N ALA A 304 -22.26 -10.74 5.41
CA ALA A 304 -22.93 -11.71 4.55
C ALA A 304 -21.93 -12.68 3.90
N ILE A 305 -20.74 -12.18 3.54
CA ILE A 305 -19.65 -12.99 2.98
C ILE A 305 -19.14 -14.00 4.00
N LEU A 306 -18.85 -13.58 5.25
CA LEU A 306 -18.41 -14.50 6.30
C LEU A 306 -19.47 -15.55 6.67
N GLU A 307 -20.76 -15.24 6.51
CA GLU A 307 -21.86 -16.18 6.75
C GLU A 307 -22.08 -17.16 5.58
N ALA A 308 -21.79 -16.75 4.33
CA ALA A 308 -21.89 -17.58 3.13
C ALA A 308 -20.64 -18.45 2.86
N GLU A 309 -19.45 -17.92 3.15
CA GLU A 309 -18.15 -18.57 2.95
C GLU A 309 -17.42 -18.71 4.31
N PRO A 310 -17.92 -19.55 5.23
CA PRO A 310 -17.21 -19.81 6.48
C PRO A 310 -15.86 -20.48 6.16
N GLY A 311 -14.77 -19.87 6.62
CA GLY A 311 -13.41 -20.39 6.42
C GLY A 311 -13.23 -21.82 6.93
N PRO A 312 -12.17 -22.52 6.49
CA PRO A 312 -11.93 -23.92 6.85
C PRO A 312 -11.93 -24.08 8.37
N ARG A 313 -12.96 -24.76 8.88
CA ARG A 313 -13.07 -25.05 10.31
C ARG A 313 -11.89 -25.95 10.70
N PRO A 314 -11.08 -25.60 11.73
CA PRO A 314 -10.22 -26.61 12.32
C PRO A 314 -11.09 -27.78 12.78
N THR A 315 -10.62 -28.99 12.51
CA THR A 315 -11.29 -30.22 12.92
C THR A 315 -11.60 -30.14 14.40
N LEU A 316 -12.88 -30.35 14.76
CA LEU A 316 -13.33 -30.38 16.14
C LEU A 316 -12.59 -31.49 16.87
N GLN A 317 -11.54 -31.16 17.63
CA GLN A 317 -11.12 -32.04 18.71
C GLN A 317 -12.29 -32.14 19.70
N PRO A 318 -12.68 -33.36 20.10
CA PRO A 318 -13.81 -33.54 20.99
C PRO A 318 -13.51 -32.86 22.32
N SER A 319 -14.37 -31.91 22.71
CA SER A 319 -14.30 -31.36 24.07
C SER A 319 -14.49 -32.50 25.07
N ALA A 320 -13.50 -32.68 25.95
CA ALA A 320 -13.54 -33.71 26.98
C ALA A 320 -14.79 -33.53 27.85
N SER A 321 -15.79 -34.37 27.62
CA SER A 321 -16.99 -34.44 28.45
C SER A 321 -16.71 -35.45 29.56
N ILE A 322 -16.64 -34.96 30.80
CA ILE A 322 -16.47 -35.81 31.98
C ILE A 322 -17.70 -36.72 32.07
N ARG A 323 -17.50 -38.03 31.86
CA ARG A 323 -18.46 -39.08 32.18
C ARG A 323 -17.86 -39.93 33.30
N LEU A 324 -18.57 -40.02 34.42
CA LEU A 324 -18.20 -40.90 35.52
C LEU A 324 -18.57 -42.36 35.19
N PRO A 325 -17.78 -43.36 35.60
CA PRO A 325 -18.13 -44.77 35.42
C PRO A 325 -19.29 -45.20 36.32
N PRO A 326 -20.09 -46.22 35.91
CA PRO A 326 -21.15 -46.77 36.73
C PRO A 326 -20.66 -47.91 37.64
N GLU A 327 -20.95 -47.83 38.94
CA GLU A 327 -21.75 -48.82 39.71
C GLU A 327 -21.53 -48.69 41.24
N ALA A 328 -22.60 -48.40 41.97
CA ALA A 328 -22.97 -48.99 43.26
C ALA A 328 -24.40 -48.52 43.63
N SER A 329 -25.16 -49.34 44.35
CA SER A 329 -26.62 -49.25 44.48
C SER A 329 -27.13 -48.55 45.76
N LEU A 330 -28.48 -48.47 45.89
CA LEU A 330 -29.31 -48.11 47.07
C LEU A 330 -29.89 -46.66 47.11
N PRO A 331 -31.02 -46.38 47.82
CA PRO A 331 -32.35 -46.91 47.46
C PRO A 331 -33.55 -45.91 47.60
N GLY A 332 -34.59 -46.07 46.76
CA GLY A 332 -35.95 -45.52 46.97
C GLY A 332 -36.14 -44.01 46.75
N SER A 333 -37.37 -43.45 46.69
CA SER A 333 -38.72 -44.03 46.63
C SER A 333 -39.75 -42.96 46.20
N LYS A 334 -40.88 -43.36 45.56
CA LYS A 334 -42.09 -42.56 45.19
C LYS A 334 -41.88 -41.50 44.06
N GLY A 335 -42.76 -41.33 43.06
CA GLY A 335 -43.96 -42.08 42.65
C GLY A 335 -44.64 -41.47 41.39
N ASN A 336 -45.39 -42.32 40.65
CA ASN A 336 -46.42 -42.13 39.58
C ASN A 336 -47.03 -40.72 39.27
N PRO A 337 -47.72 -40.50 38.10
CA PRO A 337 -48.34 -41.47 37.17
C PRO A 337 -48.16 -41.23 35.64
N LYS A 338 -48.96 -41.95 34.84
CA LYS A 338 -48.92 -42.17 33.37
C LYS A 338 -49.69 -41.14 32.51
N LEU A 339 -49.30 -41.10 31.21
CA LEU A 339 -50.06 -40.88 29.95
C LEU A 339 -51.61 -40.73 30.00
N PRO A 340 -52.17 -39.96 29.03
CA PRO A 340 -53.01 -40.64 28.02
C PRO A 340 -52.89 -40.17 26.54
N LYS A 341 -52.97 -41.17 25.66
CA LYS A 341 -53.65 -41.31 24.34
C LYS A 341 -54.18 -40.11 23.51
N GLN A 342 -54.10 -40.34 22.18
CA GLN A 342 -55.05 -39.92 21.11
C GLN A 342 -55.09 -38.41 20.76
N SER A 343 -55.40 -37.97 19.54
CA SER A 343 -55.54 -38.60 18.20
C SER A 343 -55.83 -37.50 17.16
N GLN A 344 -55.61 -37.72 15.86
CA GLN A 344 -56.57 -37.27 14.84
C GLN A 344 -56.38 -38.00 13.49
N LYS A 345 -57.51 -38.24 12.80
CA LYS A 345 -57.63 -38.98 11.53
C LYS A 345 -57.87 -38.01 10.38
N ALA A 346 -57.49 -38.40 9.16
CA ALA A 346 -58.17 -37.96 7.93
C ALA A 346 -59.43 -38.84 7.67
N PRO A 347 -60.48 -38.28 7.05
CA PRO A 347 -60.96 -38.81 5.76
C PRO A 347 -61.36 -37.67 4.79
N GLN A 348 -61.11 -37.71 3.47
CA GLN A 348 -61.49 -38.65 2.39
C GLN A 348 -62.91 -38.41 1.81
N LYS A 349 -62.95 -38.22 0.46
CA LYS A 349 -64.01 -38.51 -0.56
C LYS A 349 -64.80 -37.37 -1.26
N GLN A 350 -64.87 -37.55 -2.59
CA GLN A 350 -65.92 -37.18 -3.58
C GLN A 350 -66.09 -35.70 -3.99
N ALA A 351 -66.50 -35.36 -5.23
CA ALA A 351 -66.48 -36.06 -6.54
C ALA A 351 -66.93 -35.13 -7.71
N LYS A 352 -66.58 -35.50 -8.96
CA LYS A 352 -67.20 -35.07 -10.27
C LYS A 352 -67.06 -33.59 -10.68
N ALA A 353 -67.27 -33.19 -11.95
CA ALA A 353 -67.07 -33.80 -13.29
C ALA A 353 -67.42 -32.75 -14.40
N GLY A 354 -66.99 -32.99 -15.64
CA GLY A 354 -67.22 -32.14 -16.83
C GLY A 354 -65.98 -31.29 -17.15
N GLY A 355 -65.39 -31.27 -18.35
CA GLY A 355 -65.99 -31.33 -19.69
C GLY A 355 -66.04 -29.89 -20.25
N GLN A 356 -65.62 -29.54 -21.46
CA GLN A 356 -65.23 -30.32 -22.65
C GLN A 356 -64.38 -29.41 -23.59
N LEU A 357 -63.78 -29.97 -24.66
CA LEU A 357 -63.32 -29.39 -25.97
C LEU A 357 -63.36 -27.85 -26.20
N ASP A 358 -62.48 -27.20 -27.00
CA ASP A 358 -61.79 -27.67 -28.23
C ASP A 358 -60.56 -26.83 -28.63
N LYS A 359 -59.83 -27.28 -29.67
CA LYS A 359 -58.69 -26.61 -30.36
C LYS A 359 -58.67 -27.10 -31.83
N PRO A 360 -57.95 -26.47 -32.78
CA PRO A 360 -57.94 -25.11 -33.36
C PRO A 360 -58.36 -25.24 -34.88
N PRO A 361 -57.70 -24.74 -35.97
CA PRO A 361 -56.76 -23.63 -36.24
C PRO A 361 -57.19 -22.74 -37.46
N PRO A 362 -56.39 -22.38 -38.51
CA PRO A 362 -56.44 -21.05 -39.15
C PRO A 362 -56.85 -21.14 -40.65
N PRO A 363 -56.54 -20.17 -41.54
CA PRO A 363 -55.24 -20.16 -42.27
C PRO A 363 -54.76 -18.70 -42.56
N SER A 364 -53.76 -18.33 -43.38
CA SER A 364 -52.97 -19.01 -44.43
C SER A 364 -51.56 -18.39 -44.58
N LYS A 365 -50.64 -19.16 -45.19
CA LYS A 365 -49.36 -18.67 -45.75
C LYS A 365 -49.58 -17.89 -47.06
N VAL A 366 -48.55 -17.21 -47.58
CA VAL A 366 -47.98 -17.41 -48.95
C VAL A 366 -46.64 -16.63 -49.06
N GLN A 367 -45.64 -17.23 -49.72
CA GLN A 367 -44.40 -16.57 -50.18
C GLN A 367 -44.59 -16.05 -51.61
N VAL A 368 -43.76 -15.10 -52.08
CA VAL A 368 -43.04 -15.17 -53.39
C VAL A 368 -42.12 -13.96 -53.52
N ALA A 369 -41.10 -14.09 -54.37
CA ALA A 369 -40.00 -13.14 -54.56
C ALA A 369 -40.17 -12.23 -55.79
N ALA A 370 -39.11 -11.46 -56.05
CA ALA A 370 -38.63 -10.97 -57.36
C ALA A 370 -39.02 -9.56 -57.85
N ALA A 371 -38.00 -8.69 -57.80
CA ALA A 371 -37.36 -8.05 -58.96
C ALA A 371 -37.87 -6.70 -59.53
N ALA A 372 -36.89 -6.00 -60.13
CA ALA A 372 -36.92 -4.72 -60.84
C ALA A 372 -37.31 -3.48 -60.00
N GLY A 373 -36.55 -2.37 -60.00
CA GLY A 373 -35.25 -2.07 -60.61
C GLY A 373 -35.17 -0.61 -61.03
N ASP A 374 -34.05 0.09 -60.76
CA ASP A 374 -33.30 0.74 -61.84
C ASP A 374 -31.91 1.28 -61.45
N ALA A 375 -31.00 1.17 -62.42
CA ALA A 375 -29.73 1.87 -62.69
C ALA A 375 -28.92 2.64 -61.60
N CYS A 376 -27.76 2.06 -61.26
CA CYS A 376 -26.46 2.75 -61.17
C CYS A 376 -25.83 2.89 -62.60
N PRO A 377 -24.58 3.37 -62.83
CA PRO A 377 -23.77 4.49 -62.29
C PRO A 377 -23.17 5.29 -63.52
N PRO A 378 -21.86 5.63 -63.71
CA PRO A 378 -20.75 6.10 -62.85
C PRO A 378 -20.04 7.41 -63.32
N GLN A 379 -19.02 7.83 -62.54
CA GLN A 379 -17.75 8.54 -62.84
C GLN A 379 -17.47 9.18 -64.24
N ASP A 380 -16.89 10.40 -64.25
CA ASP A 380 -15.52 10.66 -64.77
C ASP A 380 -15.04 12.14 -64.59
N GLY A 381 -13.72 12.41 -64.63
CA GLY A 381 -13.17 13.73 -65.02
C GLY A 381 -12.17 14.48 -64.10
N LEU A 382 -10.86 14.26 -64.32
CA LEU A 382 -9.74 15.19 -64.02
C LEU A 382 -9.70 16.35 -65.06
N PRO A 383 -9.02 17.53 -64.88
CA PRO A 383 -7.53 17.58 -64.73
C PRO A 383 -6.80 18.86 -64.16
N LYS A 384 -5.47 18.67 -63.92
CA LYS A 384 -4.29 19.57 -64.14
C LYS A 384 -3.84 20.67 -63.14
N ASP A 385 -2.52 20.62 -62.87
CA ASP A 385 -1.63 21.59 -62.16
C ASP A 385 -1.20 22.80 -63.03
N PRO A 386 -0.38 23.75 -62.49
CA PRO A 386 1.09 23.61 -62.67
C PRO A 386 2.03 24.11 -61.54
N VAL A 387 2.98 23.23 -61.15
CA VAL A 387 4.46 23.37 -61.05
C VAL A 387 5.15 24.72 -60.68
N HIS A 388 6.01 24.67 -59.64
CA HIS A 388 7.46 25.02 -59.58
C HIS A 388 7.99 24.62 -58.17
N GLN A 389 8.95 23.70 -57.96
CA GLN A 389 10.43 23.76 -58.14
C GLN A 389 11.12 24.95 -57.42
N ASP A 390 12.23 24.82 -56.66
CA ASP A 390 13.12 23.67 -56.42
C ASP A 390 13.98 23.82 -55.12
N SER A 391 14.75 22.75 -54.78
CA SER A 391 16.01 22.72 -53.97
C SER A 391 16.02 22.09 -52.55
N ALA A 392 17.03 21.23 -52.33
CA ALA A 392 17.47 20.65 -51.05
C ALA A 392 19.02 20.78 -50.97
N ALA A 393 19.78 20.46 -49.91
CA ALA A 393 19.61 19.82 -48.59
C ALA A 393 20.81 20.30 -47.70
N PRO A 394 21.28 19.61 -46.63
CA PRO A 394 20.64 18.75 -45.60
C PRO A 394 20.88 19.28 -44.16
N GLN A 395 20.22 18.73 -43.13
CA GLN A 395 20.65 18.89 -41.71
C GLN A 395 20.55 17.57 -40.93
N HIS A 396 21.52 17.32 -40.05
CA HIS A 396 21.64 16.11 -39.23
C HIS A 396 20.59 16.03 -38.10
N PRO A 397 20.21 14.82 -37.64
CA PRO A 397 19.32 14.67 -36.50
C PRO A 397 20.06 14.97 -35.18
N ALA A 398 19.57 15.95 -34.42
CA ALA A 398 20.02 16.17 -33.05
C ALA A 398 19.31 15.18 -32.10
N HIS A 399 20.08 14.37 -31.38
CA HIS A 399 19.55 13.56 -30.28
C HIS A 399 19.16 14.47 -29.10
N HIS A 400 17.86 14.69 -28.89
CA HIS A 400 17.36 15.26 -27.64
C HIS A 400 17.50 14.23 -26.51
N ARG A 401 18.56 14.36 -25.70
CA ARG A 401 18.74 13.62 -24.43
C ARG A 401 17.84 14.25 -23.37
N SER A 402 16.90 13.49 -22.82
CA SER A 402 16.05 13.92 -21.70
C SER A 402 16.94 14.25 -20.49
N LYS A 403 16.80 15.45 -19.90
CA LYS A 403 17.48 15.81 -18.65
C LYS A 403 16.67 15.35 -17.44
N GLU A 404 17.35 14.90 -16.40
CA GLU A 404 16.75 14.49 -15.12
C GLU A 404 16.53 15.70 -14.19
N SER A 405 15.72 15.55 -13.14
CA SER A 405 15.47 16.60 -12.14
C SER A 405 16.15 16.29 -10.80
N LEU A 406 16.91 17.27 -10.31
CA LEU A 406 17.55 17.27 -9.00
C LEU A 406 16.83 18.28 -8.09
N THR A 407 16.47 17.87 -6.87
CA THR A 407 15.88 18.77 -5.87
C THR A 407 16.85 19.01 -4.72
N SER A 408 17.21 20.27 -4.50
CA SER A 408 17.95 20.74 -3.32
C SER A 408 16.94 21.18 -2.25
N GLN A 409 16.98 20.53 -1.08
CA GLN A 409 16.11 20.88 0.05
C GLN A 409 16.86 21.77 1.05
N GLU A 410 16.97 23.07 0.73
CA GLU A 410 17.48 24.11 1.67
C GLU A 410 16.67 24.20 2.97
N LYS A 411 15.46 23.62 2.98
CA LYS A 411 14.58 23.37 4.13
C LYS A 411 15.27 22.61 5.28
N HIS A 412 16.26 21.76 4.99
CA HIS A 412 16.94 20.91 5.98
C HIS A 412 18.42 21.26 6.06
N ARG A 413 18.76 22.19 6.96
CA ARG A 413 20.13 22.45 7.41
C ARG A 413 20.48 21.44 8.49
N VAL A 414 21.31 20.45 8.17
CA VAL A 414 21.59 19.26 8.99
C VAL A 414 22.95 19.39 9.69
N ARG A 415 23.00 18.99 10.97
CA ARG A 415 24.22 18.78 11.74
C ARG A 415 24.45 17.29 11.91
N VAL A 416 25.71 16.87 11.76
CA VAL A 416 26.16 15.48 11.97
C VAL A 416 26.92 15.41 13.29
N LEU A 417 26.59 14.44 14.14
CA LEU A 417 27.14 14.28 15.49
C LEU A 417 27.48 12.82 15.77
N SER A 418 28.43 12.60 16.66
CA SER A 418 28.69 11.29 17.29
C SER A 418 28.48 11.40 18.78
N LEU A 419 27.64 10.53 19.33
CA LEU A 419 27.42 10.38 20.75
C LEU A 419 28.11 9.11 21.24
N ALA A 420 29.13 9.28 22.09
CA ALA A 420 29.83 8.17 22.73
C ALA A 420 28.86 7.34 23.59
N ARG A 421 28.94 6.01 23.44
CA ARG A 421 28.06 5.04 24.13
C ARG A 421 28.04 5.20 25.65
N SER A 422 29.15 5.63 26.27
CA SER A 422 29.26 5.94 27.70
C SER A 422 28.43 7.15 28.15
N GLY A 423 28.11 8.08 27.26
CA GLY A 423 27.31 9.28 27.51
C GLY A 423 25.83 9.16 27.17
N LEU A 424 25.38 8.03 26.60
CA LEU A 424 24.03 7.86 26.05
C LEU A 424 22.91 8.21 27.04
N TRP A 425 23.11 7.92 28.32
CA TRP A 425 22.17 8.22 29.42
C TRP A 425 21.86 9.72 29.56
N LEU A 426 22.82 10.60 29.26
CA LEU A 426 22.64 12.05 29.33
C LEU A 426 21.69 12.56 28.23
N TYR A 427 21.69 11.87 27.08
CA TYR A 427 20.91 12.22 25.89
C TYR A 427 19.61 11.42 25.75
N THR A 428 19.31 10.48 26.66
CA THR A 428 18.09 9.68 26.62
C THR A 428 16.82 10.57 26.60
N HIS A 429 16.79 11.67 27.36
CA HIS A 429 15.66 12.59 27.35
C HIS A 429 15.42 13.28 25.98
N PRO A 430 16.39 14.03 25.40
CA PRO A 430 16.19 14.65 24.09
C PRO A 430 16.02 13.63 22.97
N LEU A 431 16.71 12.48 23.00
CA LEU A 431 16.54 11.43 21.98
C LEU A 431 15.13 10.82 22.03
N ILE A 432 14.57 10.54 23.21
CA ILE A 432 13.17 10.11 23.34
C ILE A 432 12.19 11.18 22.84
N LYS A 433 12.48 12.48 23.06
CA LYS A 433 11.66 13.57 22.50
C LYS A 433 11.68 13.55 20.97
N LEU A 434 12.85 13.45 20.35
CA LEU A 434 13.01 13.45 18.89
C LEU A 434 12.42 12.18 18.25
N LEU A 435 12.64 11.01 18.86
CA LEU A 435 12.09 9.73 18.40
C LEU A 435 10.56 9.67 18.48
N PHE A 436 9.97 9.99 19.63
CA PHE A 436 8.58 9.60 19.94
C PHE A 436 7.60 10.76 20.10
N LEU A 437 8.07 12.01 20.20
CA LEU A 437 7.23 13.17 20.54
C LEU A 437 7.28 14.25 19.45
N PRO A 438 6.83 13.99 18.21
CA PRO A 438 6.88 14.95 17.08
C PRO A 438 6.03 16.22 17.29
N ARG A 439 5.24 16.30 18.37
CA ARG A 439 4.53 17.52 18.81
C ARG A 439 5.31 18.36 19.84
N ARG A 440 6.52 17.93 20.23
CA ARG A 440 7.36 18.56 21.27
C ARG A 440 8.68 19.13 20.74
N SER A 441 9.00 18.90 19.48
CA SER A 441 10.08 19.54 18.73
C SER A 441 9.53 20.01 17.37
N ARG A 442 10.25 20.93 16.71
CA ARG A 442 9.97 21.33 15.31
C ARG A 442 10.87 20.60 14.30
N CYS A 443 11.71 19.67 14.78
CA CYS A 443 12.53 18.79 13.97
C CYS A 443 11.70 18.05 12.91
N LYS A 444 12.17 18.10 11.66
CA LYS A 444 11.64 17.42 10.48
C LYS A 444 12.65 16.46 9.86
N PHE A 445 13.94 16.61 10.13
CA PHE A 445 15.00 15.69 9.72
C PHE A 445 15.70 15.14 10.96
N PHE A 446 15.47 13.85 11.25
CA PHE A 446 16.13 13.13 12.34
C PHE A 446 16.57 11.74 11.87
N SER A 447 17.83 11.40 12.09
CA SER A 447 18.40 10.07 11.92
C SER A 447 19.32 9.73 13.08
N LEU A 448 19.23 8.48 13.55
CA LEU A 448 20.01 7.90 14.63
C LEU A 448 20.51 6.52 14.19
N THR A 449 21.82 6.35 14.08
CA THR A 449 22.47 5.09 13.73
C THR A 449 23.39 4.64 14.85
N GLU A 450 23.04 3.52 15.50
CA GLU A 450 23.88 2.82 16.45
C GLU A 450 24.94 2.00 15.70
N THR A 451 26.19 2.17 16.10
CA THR A 451 27.38 1.41 15.68
C THR A 451 28.06 0.77 16.90
N PRO A 452 29.02 -0.16 16.76
CA PRO A 452 29.78 -0.64 17.92
C PRO A 452 30.55 0.47 18.66
N GLU A 453 30.88 1.56 17.96
CA GLU A 453 31.70 2.66 18.48
C GLU A 453 30.87 3.78 19.12
N ASP A 454 29.74 4.16 18.51
CA ASP A 454 28.96 5.34 18.86
C ASP A 454 27.47 5.25 18.47
N TYR A 455 26.74 6.33 18.76
CA TYR A 455 25.47 6.65 18.13
C TYR A 455 25.68 7.86 17.24
N THR A 456 25.71 7.66 15.93
CA THR A 456 25.73 8.76 14.97
C THR A 456 24.34 9.38 14.86
N LEU A 457 24.29 10.71 14.89
CA LEU A 457 23.08 11.51 14.68
C LEU A 457 23.23 12.38 13.44
N MET A 458 22.18 12.42 12.61
CA MET A 458 22.01 13.46 11.59
C MET A 458 20.68 14.16 11.87
N VAL A 459 20.73 15.43 12.26
CA VAL A 459 19.55 16.15 12.75
C VAL A 459 19.53 17.59 12.23
N ASP A 460 18.35 18.12 11.91
CA ASP A 460 18.23 19.54 11.55
C ASP A 460 18.55 20.50 12.72
N GLU A 461 18.72 21.78 12.40
CA GLU A 461 18.98 22.82 13.41
C GLU A 461 17.93 22.92 14.54
N GLU A 462 16.67 22.52 14.32
CA GLU A 462 15.64 22.55 15.36
C GLU A 462 15.76 21.35 16.31
N GLY A 463 16.13 20.17 15.82
CA GLY A 463 16.47 19.03 16.66
C GLY A 463 17.85 19.17 17.33
N PHE A 464 18.82 19.81 16.68
CA PHE A 464 20.14 20.10 17.26
C PHE A 464 20.04 20.94 18.55
N LYS A 465 19.10 21.91 18.60
CA LYS A 465 18.83 22.75 19.78
C LYS A 465 18.34 21.97 21.02
N GLU A 466 17.88 20.73 20.84
CA GLU A 466 17.46 19.86 21.95
C GLU A 466 18.64 19.10 22.59
N LEU A 467 19.81 19.06 21.94
CA LEU A 467 20.98 18.31 22.37
C LEU A 467 21.93 19.21 23.18
N PRO A 468 22.14 18.97 24.50
CA PRO A 468 23.10 19.75 25.28
C PRO A 468 24.54 19.41 24.87
N PRO A 469 25.49 20.36 24.88
CA PRO A 469 26.90 20.04 24.67
C PRO A 469 27.46 19.26 25.88
N SER A 470 28.31 18.25 25.61
CA SER A 470 29.08 17.55 26.65
C SER A 470 30.34 16.91 26.05
N GLU A 471 31.24 16.41 26.90
CA GLU A 471 32.43 15.65 26.50
C GLU A 471 32.13 14.37 25.69
N PHE A 472 30.89 13.86 25.77
CA PHE A 472 30.45 12.65 25.07
C PHE A 472 29.91 12.92 23.66
N LEU A 473 29.76 14.19 23.26
CA LEU A 473 29.13 14.58 22.00
C LEU A 473 30.11 15.31 21.09
N GLN A 474 30.55 14.62 20.04
CA GLN A 474 31.33 15.20 18.96
C GLN A 474 30.37 15.75 17.89
N VAL A 475 30.72 16.88 17.28
CA VAL A 475 29.88 17.56 16.27
C VAL A 475 30.76 17.88 15.08
N ALA A 476 30.33 17.51 13.87
CA ALA A 476 31.01 17.90 12.65
C ALA A 476 30.96 19.44 12.50
N GLU A 477 32.07 20.04 12.08
CA GLU A 477 32.20 21.50 11.97
C GLU A 477 31.19 22.09 10.98
N ALA A 478 31.04 21.43 9.83
CA ALA A 478 30.15 21.87 8.76
C ALA A 478 28.65 21.71 9.09
N THR A 479 27.86 22.59 8.50
CA THR A 479 26.41 22.38 8.28
C THR A 479 26.24 21.76 6.90
N TRP A 480 25.36 20.76 6.82
CA TRP A 480 25.11 19.97 5.62
C TRP A 480 23.74 20.29 5.04
N LEU A 481 23.66 20.33 3.71
CA LEU A 481 22.43 20.49 2.94
C LEU A 481 22.05 19.14 2.34
N VAL A 482 20.74 18.88 2.27
CA VAL A 482 20.20 17.62 1.75
C VAL A 482 19.81 17.78 0.28
N LEU A 483 20.40 16.96 -0.58
CA LEU A 483 20.01 16.79 -1.97
C LEU A 483 19.21 15.49 -2.13
N ASN A 484 18.20 15.53 -2.99
CA ASN A 484 17.40 14.37 -3.38
C ASN A 484 17.27 14.29 -4.92
N VAL A 485 17.48 13.10 -5.48
CA VAL A 485 17.50 12.85 -6.93
C VAL A 485 16.21 12.15 -7.34
N SER A 486 15.31 12.90 -7.98
CA SER A 486 14.10 12.34 -8.61
C SER A 486 14.41 11.90 -10.05
N SER A 487 14.93 10.69 -10.24
CA SER A 487 15.15 10.17 -11.59
C SER A 487 13.82 9.76 -12.25
N HIS A 488 13.43 10.50 -13.29
CA HIS A 488 12.35 10.13 -14.22
C HIS A 488 12.89 9.38 -15.45
N SER A 489 13.92 8.53 -15.28
CA SER A 489 14.49 7.77 -16.40
C SER A 489 13.57 6.64 -16.85
N GLY A 490 13.05 6.72 -18.07
CA GLY A 490 12.30 5.65 -18.75
C GLY A 490 13.17 4.48 -19.25
N ALA A 491 14.29 4.19 -18.57
CA ALA A 491 15.20 3.11 -18.94
C ALA A 491 14.82 1.82 -18.20
N LEU A 492 14.51 0.77 -18.97
CA LEU A 492 14.40 -0.60 -18.47
C LEU A 492 15.78 -1.07 -17.95
N VAL A 493 15.79 -1.75 -16.79
CA VAL A 493 16.93 -2.48 -16.22
C VAL A 493 18.13 -1.61 -15.79
N GLN A 494 18.05 -1.06 -14.57
CA GLN A 494 19.21 -0.66 -13.76
C GLN A 494 18.96 -0.91 -12.27
N ALA A 495 20.01 -1.34 -11.57
CA ALA A 495 20.11 -1.55 -10.13
C ALA A 495 19.44 -0.47 -9.27
N ALA A 496 18.95 -0.82 -8.08
CA ALA A 496 18.26 0.09 -7.16
C ALA A 496 19.20 0.73 -6.11
N GLY A 497 18.79 1.90 -5.61
CA GLY A 497 19.53 2.66 -4.60
C GLY A 497 20.64 3.53 -5.18
N VAL A 498 21.70 3.71 -4.41
CA VAL A 498 22.83 4.62 -4.69
C VAL A 498 23.58 4.28 -5.99
N THR A 499 23.45 3.05 -6.49
CA THR A 499 24.06 2.66 -7.77
C THR A 499 23.42 3.30 -9.00
N LYS A 500 22.15 3.76 -8.93
CA LYS A 500 21.53 4.56 -10.00
C LYS A 500 22.24 5.90 -10.22
N ILE A 501 22.52 6.58 -9.11
CA ILE A 501 23.10 7.93 -9.08
C ILE A 501 24.63 7.92 -9.07
N ALA A 502 25.25 6.73 -9.10
CA ALA A 502 26.71 6.57 -9.04
C ALA A 502 27.41 7.36 -10.16
N ARG A 503 26.98 7.19 -11.41
CA ARG A 503 27.63 7.83 -12.57
C ARG A 503 27.23 9.29 -12.78
N SER A 504 25.98 9.65 -12.46
CA SER A 504 25.43 10.98 -12.78
C SER A 504 25.59 11.99 -11.64
N VAL A 505 25.73 11.54 -10.38
CA VAL A 505 25.86 12.44 -9.23
C VAL A 505 27.09 12.14 -8.39
N ILE A 506 27.29 10.89 -7.94
CA ILE A 506 28.35 10.57 -6.97
C ILE A 506 29.76 10.73 -7.58
N THR A 507 29.99 10.22 -8.79
CA THR A 507 31.28 10.36 -9.48
C THR A 507 31.60 11.83 -9.83
N PRO A 508 30.72 12.63 -10.48
CA PRO A 508 31.00 14.03 -10.77
C PRO A 508 31.30 14.87 -9.53
N LEU A 509 30.59 14.65 -8.41
CA LEU A 509 30.87 15.35 -7.15
C LEU A 509 32.25 14.99 -6.58
N ALA A 510 32.64 13.71 -6.63
CA ALA A 510 33.96 13.27 -6.19
C ALA A 510 35.09 13.86 -7.05
N GLU A 511 34.92 13.93 -8.37
CA GLU A 511 35.87 14.53 -9.32
C GLU A 511 36.06 16.04 -9.07
N HIS A 512 35.02 16.73 -8.62
CA HIS A 512 35.07 18.16 -8.27
C HIS A 512 35.40 18.41 -6.78
N HIS A 513 35.92 17.40 -6.08
CA HIS A 513 36.34 17.47 -4.66
C HIS A 513 35.22 17.91 -3.69
N VAL A 514 33.97 17.55 -3.98
CA VAL A 514 32.86 17.68 -3.02
C VAL A 514 32.80 16.42 -2.16
N SER A 515 33.02 16.56 -0.86
CA SER A 515 32.80 15.46 0.09
C SER A 515 31.30 15.30 0.37
N VAL A 516 30.85 14.05 0.48
CA VAL A 516 29.43 13.68 0.59
C VAL A 516 29.23 12.69 1.73
N LEU A 517 28.12 12.81 2.45
CA LEU A 517 27.63 11.79 3.36
C LEU A 517 26.32 11.22 2.79
N MET A 518 26.17 9.89 2.82
CA MET A 518 24.99 9.22 2.29
C MET A 518 24.04 8.80 3.41
N LEU A 519 22.75 9.00 3.20
CA LEU A 519 21.71 8.44 4.06
C LEU A 519 20.61 7.82 3.20
N SER A 520 20.84 6.58 2.79
CA SER A 520 19.79 5.72 2.24
C SER A 520 18.73 5.39 3.29
N THR A 521 17.46 5.53 2.90
CA THR A 521 16.29 5.15 3.68
C THR A 521 15.42 4.19 2.88
N TYR A 522 14.38 3.65 3.51
CA TYR A 522 13.37 2.84 2.82
C TYR A 522 12.68 3.62 1.68
N GLN A 523 12.55 4.95 1.81
CA GLN A 523 11.83 5.79 0.85
C GLN A 523 12.72 6.32 -0.28
N THR A 524 13.93 6.77 0.04
CA THR A 524 14.82 7.47 -0.90
C THR A 524 16.27 7.53 -0.39
N ASP A 525 17.19 7.92 -1.28
CA ASP A 525 18.62 8.10 -1.01
C ASP A 525 18.95 9.58 -0.85
N PHE A 526 19.22 10.02 0.37
CA PHE A 526 19.65 11.39 0.64
C PHE A 526 21.17 11.54 0.47
N ILE A 527 21.58 12.57 -0.26
CA ILE A 527 22.98 12.95 -0.44
C ILE A 527 23.21 14.24 0.34
N LEU A 528 24.04 14.20 1.37
CA LEU A 528 24.38 15.36 2.18
C LEU A 528 25.67 15.97 1.66
N VAL A 529 25.64 17.26 1.32
CA VAL A 529 26.79 18.08 0.90
C VAL A 529 27.02 19.21 1.89
N ARG A 530 28.25 19.69 2.07
CA ARG A 530 28.51 20.84 2.95
C ARG A 530 27.93 22.12 2.34
N GLU A 531 27.36 23.00 3.15
CA GLU A 531 26.74 24.25 2.68
C GLU A 531 27.71 25.11 1.84
N GLN A 532 28.98 25.14 2.22
CA GLN A 532 30.04 25.87 1.52
C GLN A 532 30.36 25.33 0.12
N ASP A 533 30.03 24.07 -0.17
CA ASP A 533 30.31 23.41 -1.45
C ASP A 533 29.11 23.51 -2.42
N LEU A 534 27.98 24.11 -2.01
CA LEU A 534 26.74 24.20 -2.79
C LEU A 534 26.93 24.84 -4.18
N SER A 535 27.79 25.85 -4.30
CA SER A 535 28.08 26.51 -5.59
C SER A 535 28.78 25.57 -6.57
N VAL A 536 29.70 24.72 -6.07
CA VAL A 536 30.37 23.68 -6.86
C VAL A 536 29.36 22.60 -7.26
N VAL A 537 28.54 22.13 -6.32
CA VAL A 537 27.46 21.16 -6.57
C VAL A 537 26.53 21.62 -7.69
N ILE A 538 26.05 22.87 -7.63
CA ILE A 538 25.16 23.43 -8.66
C ILE A 538 25.88 23.48 -10.00
N HIS A 539 27.12 23.96 -10.05
CA HIS A 539 27.90 24.06 -11.28
C HIS A 539 28.17 22.68 -11.93
N THR A 540 28.58 21.71 -11.13
CA THR A 540 28.87 20.33 -11.56
C THR A 540 27.62 19.63 -12.09
N LEU A 541 26.48 19.74 -11.41
CA LEU A 541 25.28 18.97 -11.75
C LEU A 541 24.34 19.65 -12.75
N ALA A 542 24.38 20.98 -12.92
CA ALA A 542 23.50 21.70 -13.86
C ALA A 542 23.71 21.33 -15.34
N GLN A 543 24.83 20.69 -15.67
CA GLN A 543 25.09 20.18 -17.03
C GLN A 543 24.14 19.03 -17.39
N GLU A 544 23.92 18.07 -16.48
CA GLU A 544 23.06 16.90 -16.71
C GLU A 544 21.63 17.07 -16.12
N PHE A 545 21.47 17.84 -15.05
CA PHE A 545 20.21 17.97 -14.29
C PHE A 545 19.55 19.36 -14.40
N HIS A 546 18.22 19.38 -14.36
CA HIS A 546 17.46 20.56 -13.96
C HIS A 546 17.42 20.65 -12.44
N ILE A 547 18.04 21.69 -11.88
CA ILE A 547 18.14 21.89 -10.43
C ILE A 547 16.98 22.76 -9.94
N TYR A 548 16.24 22.24 -8.98
CA TYR A 548 15.16 22.94 -8.27
C TYR A 548 15.51 23.09 -6.79
N ARG A 549 15.09 24.20 -6.19
CA ARG A 549 15.22 24.55 -4.78
C ARG A 549 13.84 24.58 -4.15
N GLU A 550 13.61 23.81 -3.08
CA GLU A 550 12.32 23.80 -2.40
C GLU A 550 12.16 25.04 -1.50
N VAL A 551 11.37 26.03 -1.91
CA VAL A 551 11.09 27.25 -1.15
C VAL A 551 9.64 27.25 -0.69
N GLY A 552 9.42 27.13 0.63
CA GLY A 552 8.07 27.11 1.20
C GLY A 552 7.24 25.85 0.92
N GLY A 553 7.84 24.82 0.33
CA GLY A 553 7.17 23.58 -0.10
C GLY A 553 6.95 23.47 -1.61
N GLU A 554 7.28 24.51 -2.38
CA GLU A 554 7.17 24.54 -3.84
C GLU A 554 8.56 24.49 -4.50
N PRO A 555 8.73 23.77 -5.63
CA PRO A 555 10.00 23.69 -6.35
C PRO A 555 10.24 24.94 -7.21
N VAL A 556 11.26 25.72 -6.88
CA VAL A 556 11.71 26.91 -7.63
C VAL A 556 12.95 26.56 -8.45
N PRO A 557 12.99 26.80 -9.78
CA PRO A 557 14.18 26.51 -10.58
C PRO A 557 15.37 27.39 -10.16
N VAL A 558 16.56 26.80 -10.08
CA VAL A 558 17.81 27.52 -9.77
C VAL A 558 18.48 27.97 -11.08
N ALA A 559 18.70 29.27 -11.24
CA ALA A 559 19.42 29.82 -12.39
C ALA A 559 20.94 29.63 -12.23
N THR A 560 21.64 29.35 -13.33
CA THR A 560 23.10 29.14 -13.33
C THR A 560 23.91 30.42 -13.06
N ASP A 561 23.31 31.59 -13.25
CA ASP A 561 24.00 32.88 -13.28
C ASP A 561 24.38 33.43 -11.89
N ASP A 562 23.87 32.83 -10.80
CA ASP A 562 24.26 33.14 -9.41
C ASP A 562 25.72 32.69 -9.09
N SER A 563 26.43 32.06 -10.04
CA SER A 563 27.75 31.44 -9.85
C SER A 563 28.92 32.13 -10.57
N SER A 564 28.93 33.47 -10.63
CA SER A 564 30.13 34.21 -11.04
C SER A 564 31.09 34.48 -9.86
N ASN A 565 32.34 34.00 -10.00
CA ASN A 565 33.48 34.07 -9.05
C ASN A 565 33.50 33.00 -7.92
N GLY A 566 34.19 31.87 -8.15
CA GLY A 566 34.32 30.86 -7.08
C GLY A 566 35.24 29.64 -7.24
N PHE A 567 36.06 29.51 -8.30
CA PHE A 567 37.16 28.51 -8.30
C PHE A 567 38.51 29.24 -8.09
N PRO A 568 39.46 28.71 -7.26
CA PRO A 568 39.41 27.53 -6.41
C PRO A 568 39.44 27.85 -4.89
N ARG A 569 39.19 26.84 -4.04
CA ARG A 569 39.75 26.80 -2.68
C ARG A 569 40.52 25.50 -2.45
N THR A 570 41.52 25.61 -1.58
CA THR A 570 42.61 24.65 -1.38
C THR A 570 42.16 23.25 -0.98
N GLN A 571 42.91 22.22 -1.43
CA GLN A 571 42.80 20.87 -0.90
C GLN A 571 43.05 20.88 0.61
N HIS A 572 42.00 20.61 1.39
CA HIS A 572 42.05 20.44 2.85
C HIS A 572 41.66 19.04 3.31
N GLY A 573 41.45 18.10 2.37
CA GLY A 573 41.23 16.68 2.66
C GLY A 573 42.48 15.82 2.40
N PRO A 574 42.60 14.65 3.04
CA PRO A 574 43.60 13.65 2.66
C PRO A 574 43.39 13.19 1.22
N SER A 575 44.47 12.80 0.55
CA SER A 575 44.41 12.21 -0.79
C SER A 575 43.54 10.95 -0.79
N PRO A 576 42.69 10.69 -1.80
CA PRO A 576 41.80 9.54 -1.81
C PRO A 576 42.56 8.21 -1.63
N THR A 577 42.20 7.45 -0.60
CA THR A 577 42.81 6.17 -0.27
C THR A 577 41.88 4.99 -0.55
N VAL A 578 42.46 3.81 -0.78
CA VAL A 578 41.68 2.58 -0.92
C VAL A 578 41.38 2.01 0.45
N HIS A 579 40.24 2.41 1.00
CA HIS A 579 39.75 1.95 2.30
C HIS A 579 39.52 0.43 2.33
N PRO A 580 39.93 -0.27 3.41
CA PRO A 580 39.63 -1.68 3.59
C PRO A 580 38.13 -1.88 3.80
N ILE A 581 37.65 -3.06 3.42
CA ILE A 581 36.25 -3.47 3.55
C ILE A 581 36.11 -4.70 4.46
N GLN A 582 35.02 -4.74 5.23
CA GLN A 582 34.67 -5.87 6.10
C GLN A 582 33.19 -6.24 5.85
N SER A 583 32.89 -7.52 5.59
CA SER A 583 31.50 -7.99 5.50
C SER A 583 31.13 -8.86 6.71
N PRO A 584 30.45 -8.30 7.73
CA PRO A 584 29.93 -9.09 8.84
C PRO A 584 28.82 -10.05 8.37
N GLN A 585 28.55 -11.09 9.16
CA GLN A 585 27.61 -12.16 8.79
C GLN A 585 26.13 -11.83 9.04
N ASN A 586 25.82 -10.72 9.72
CA ASN A 586 24.44 -10.28 9.95
C ASN A 586 23.69 -10.14 8.63
N ARG A 587 22.38 -10.42 8.68
CA ARG A 587 21.47 -10.24 7.54
C ARG A 587 20.51 -9.13 7.92
N PHE A 588 20.57 -8.01 7.22
CA PHE A 588 19.82 -6.80 7.56
C PHE A 588 18.48 -6.75 6.83
N CYS A 589 17.48 -6.20 7.53
CA CYS A 589 16.17 -5.86 6.99
C CYS A 589 16.09 -4.34 6.86
N VAL A 590 15.70 -3.83 5.69
CA VAL A 590 15.36 -2.41 5.51
C VAL A 590 13.85 -2.27 5.58
N LEU A 591 13.37 -1.53 6.57
CA LEU A 591 11.98 -1.53 7.01
C LEU A 591 11.40 -0.11 7.07
N THR A 592 10.07 -0.03 7.02
CA THR A 592 9.31 1.19 7.33
C THR A 592 8.19 0.91 8.32
N LEU A 593 7.63 1.97 8.90
CA LEU A 593 6.63 1.93 9.94
C LEU A 593 5.67 3.12 9.79
N ASP A 594 4.38 2.89 10.04
CA ASP A 594 3.39 3.95 10.14
C ASP A 594 3.64 4.78 11.43
N PRO A 595 3.81 6.12 11.35
CA PRO A 595 4.04 6.96 12.52
C PRO A 595 2.96 6.86 13.61
N GLU A 596 1.71 6.55 13.26
CA GLU A 596 0.66 6.31 14.27
C GLU A 596 0.92 5.04 15.11
N THR A 597 1.75 4.12 14.60
CA THR A 597 2.09 2.84 15.23
C THR A 597 3.43 2.85 15.95
N LEU A 598 4.26 3.88 15.78
CA LEU A 598 5.52 4.06 16.51
C LEU A 598 5.37 3.98 18.05
N PRO A 599 4.31 4.54 18.69
CA PRO A 599 4.08 4.36 20.12
C PRO A 599 3.86 2.90 20.56
N ALA A 600 3.42 2.00 19.65
CA ALA A 600 3.17 0.60 19.97
C ALA A 600 4.45 -0.25 20.00
N ILE A 601 5.53 0.21 19.35
CA ILE A 601 6.86 -0.41 19.44
C ILE A 601 7.82 0.36 20.36
N ALA A 602 7.41 1.53 20.87
CA ALA A 602 8.31 2.48 21.53
C ALA A 602 9.10 1.86 22.69
N THR A 603 8.49 1.02 23.52
CA THR A 603 9.20 0.33 24.61
C THR A 603 10.29 -0.61 24.11
N THR A 604 10.04 -1.34 23.02
CA THR A 604 11.00 -2.29 22.44
C THR A 604 12.09 -1.58 21.64
N LEU A 605 11.73 -0.50 20.94
CA LEU A 605 12.70 0.37 20.27
C LEU A 605 13.62 1.07 21.29
N ILE A 606 13.07 1.46 22.45
CA ILE A 606 13.87 2.00 23.57
C ILE A 606 14.80 0.93 24.17
N ASP A 607 14.30 -0.29 24.37
CA ASP A 607 15.10 -1.42 24.88
C ASP A 607 16.26 -1.78 23.94
N VAL A 608 16.02 -1.80 22.63
CA VAL A 608 17.06 -1.99 21.61
C VAL A 608 18.06 -0.83 21.62
N LEU A 609 17.61 0.42 21.45
CA LEU A 609 18.52 1.56 21.28
C LEU A 609 19.29 1.96 22.54
N PHE A 610 18.71 1.83 23.74
CA PHE A 610 19.27 2.42 24.97
C PHE A 610 19.72 1.43 26.04
N TYR A 611 19.26 0.17 25.99
CA TYR A 611 19.47 -0.80 27.08
C TYR A 611 20.09 -2.14 26.63
N SER A 612 20.08 -2.45 25.33
CA SER A 612 20.69 -3.67 24.82
C SER A 612 22.21 -3.60 24.84
N HIS A 613 22.85 -4.70 25.27
CA HIS A 613 24.31 -4.78 25.33
C HIS A 613 24.91 -5.02 23.95
N SER A 614 25.54 -3.99 23.37
CA SER A 614 26.42 -4.12 22.21
C SER A 614 27.63 -5.00 22.52
N ALA A 615 28.09 -5.80 21.55
CA ALA A 615 29.32 -6.56 21.69
C ALA A 615 30.53 -5.60 21.91
N PRO A 616 31.56 -6.00 22.67
CA PRO A 616 32.72 -5.16 22.92
C PRO A 616 33.50 -4.89 21.61
N LYS A 617 34.11 -3.70 21.55
CA LYS A 617 34.85 -3.16 20.40
C LYS A 617 35.96 -4.13 19.95
N GLU A 618 35.75 -4.84 18.84
CA GLU A 618 36.75 -5.72 18.25
C GLU A 618 37.94 -4.90 17.72
N ALA A 619 39.06 -4.92 18.45
CA ALA A 619 40.35 -4.57 17.89
C ALA A 619 40.82 -5.75 17.00
N ALA A 620 41.22 -5.44 15.77
CA ALA A 620 41.65 -6.44 14.79
C ALA A 620 42.92 -7.22 15.22
N PRO A 621 43.22 -8.40 14.63
CA PRO A 621 42.44 -9.17 13.65
C PRO A 621 42.13 -10.59 14.16
N ALA A 622 40.87 -10.86 14.53
CA ALA A 622 40.40 -12.24 14.71
C ALA A 622 39.79 -12.77 13.39
N SER A 623 40.23 -13.95 12.97
CA SER A 623 39.70 -14.83 11.90
C SER A 623 38.64 -14.25 10.93
N PRO A 624 38.90 -14.17 9.61
CA PRO A 624 38.07 -13.45 8.62
C PRO A 624 36.72 -14.12 8.26
N GLY A 625 35.90 -14.51 9.25
CA GLY A 625 34.63 -15.18 9.00
C GLY A 625 33.75 -15.54 10.19
N SER A 626 33.82 -14.86 11.36
CA SER A 626 32.99 -15.27 12.52
C SER A 626 32.62 -14.21 13.56
N SER A 627 32.39 -12.94 13.20
CA SER A 627 31.76 -11.97 14.12
C SER A 627 30.59 -11.21 13.48
N SER A 628 29.55 -11.01 14.27
CA SER A 628 28.38 -10.18 13.94
C SER A 628 28.59 -8.76 14.48
N ILE A 629 28.17 -7.75 13.71
CA ILE A 629 28.25 -6.34 14.09
C ILE A 629 26.97 -5.91 14.82
N THR A 630 27.10 -5.01 15.80
CA THR A 630 25.97 -4.25 16.32
C THR A 630 25.70 -3.08 15.39
N PHE A 631 24.61 -3.12 14.63
CA PHE A 631 24.18 -2.02 13.77
C PHE A 631 22.66 -1.88 13.76
N PHE A 632 22.17 -0.67 14.02
CA PHE A 632 20.75 -0.34 14.01
C PHE A 632 20.56 1.11 13.58
N ALA A 633 19.83 1.36 12.50
CA ALA A 633 19.50 2.71 12.05
C ALA A 633 18.00 2.99 12.21
N PHE A 634 17.65 4.18 12.66
CA PHE A 634 16.29 4.71 12.70
C PHE A 634 16.29 6.14 12.17
N SER A 635 15.44 6.44 11.19
CA SER A 635 15.20 7.81 10.74
C SER A 635 13.72 8.16 10.76
N LEU A 636 13.44 9.43 11.11
CA LEU A 636 12.15 10.09 11.01
C LEU A 636 12.36 11.38 10.21
N ILE A 637 12.14 11.31 8.90
CA ILE A 637 12.40 12.40 7.95
C ILE A 637 11.10 12.77 7.24
N GLU A 638 10.69 14.03 7.36
CA GLU A 638 9.43 14.59 6.85
C GLU A 638 8.16 13.85 7.31
N GLY A 639 8.26 13.09 8.41
CA GLY A 639 7.18 12.24 8.92
C GLY A 639 7.20 10.80 8.41
N TYR A 640 8.12 10.43 7.51
CA TYR A 640 8.36 9.05 7.10
C TYR A 640 9.36 8.38 8.05
N ILE A 641 9.09 7.12 8.42
CA ILE A 641 9.99 6.32 9.25
C ILE A 641 10.73 5.31 8.36
N SER A 642 12.04 5.20 8.55
CA SER A 642 12.82 4.06 8.08
C SER A 642 13.63 3.44 9.22
N ILE A 643 13.77 2.12 9.19
CA ILE A 643 14.51 1.36 10.19
C ILE A 643 15.37 0.32 9.48
N VAL A 644 16.67 0.26 9.79
CA VAL A 644 17.55 -0.84 9.38
C VAL A 644 17.95 -1.61 10.64
N MET A 645 17.71 -2.91 10.65
CA MET A 645 18.06 -3.76 11.78
C MET A 645 18.47 -5.16 11.32
N ASP A 646 19.25 -5.85 12.15
CA ASP A 646 19.55 -7.28 11.97
C ASP A 646 18.26 -8.12 12.02
N ALA A 647 18.11 -9.07 11.10
CA ALA A 647 17.05 -10.07 11.07
C ALA A 647 17.06 -10.94 12.34
N GLU A 648 18.19 -11.13 13.02
CA GLU A 648 18.20 -11.75 14.35
C GLU A 648 17.61 -10.85 15.43
N THR A 649 17.87 -9.54 15.38
CA THR A 649 17.23 -8.57 16.27
C THR A 649 15.73 -8.49 15.97
N GLN A 650 15.32 -8.57 14.71
CA GLN A 650 13.91 -8.75 14.36
C GLN A 650 13.33 -10.05 14.97
N LYS A 651 14.03 -11.19 14.83
CA LYS A 651 13.60 -12.51 15.32
C LYS A 651 13.54 -12.63 16.85
N LYS A 652 14.50 -12.08 17.60
CA LYS A 652 14.57 -12.14 19.07
C LYS A 652 13.32 -11.55 19.75
N TYR A 653 12.60 -10.67 19.03
CA TYR A 653 11.37 -10.05 19.49
C TYR A 653 10.12 -10.46 18.67
N VAL A 654 10.23 -11.50 17.82
CA VAL A 654 9.13 -12.21 17.13
C VAL A 654 8.81 -13.51 17.89
N PRO A 655 7.60 -14.10 17.79
CA PRO A 655 7.32 -15.35 18.52
C PRO A 655 8.14 -16.53 18.01
N LEU A 656 8.80 -17.25 18.92
CA LEU A 656 9.21 -18.63 18.67
C LEU A 656 7.99 -19.46 18.26
N THR A 657 8.04 -20.05 17.07
CA THR A 657 7.15 -21.13 16.65
C THR A 657 7.39 -22.36 17.53
N LEU A 658 6.36 -23.22 17.69
CA LEU A 658 6.49 -24.43 18.51
C LEU A 658 7.58 -25.35 17.95
N GLY A 659 8.70 -25.45 18.67
CA GLY A 659 9.59 -26.61 18.61
C GLY A 659 8.99 -27.78 19.39
N GLU A 660 9.41 -28.99 19.02
CA GLU A 660 8.93 -30.25 19.58
C GLU A 660 9.15 -30.36 21.10
N PRO A 661 8.30 -31.10 21.83
CA PRO A 661 8.39 -31.19 23.29
C PRO A 661 9.60 -32.04 23.72
N GLN A 662 10.69 -31.39 24.13
CA GLN A 662 11.66 -32.04 25.01
C GLN A 662 11.00 -32.36 26.35
N THR A 663 11.24 -33.57 26.85
CA THR A 663 10.55 -34.14 28.02
C THR A 663 10.94 -33.44 29.33
N PRO A 664 9.96 -33.02 30.17
CA PRO A 664 10.26 -32.38 31.43
C PRO A 664 10.76 -33.40 32.48
N ARG A 665 11.94 -33.14 33.04
CA ARG A 665 12.39 -33.84 34.26
C ARG A 665 11.57 -33.34 35.46
N GLN A 666 11.20 -34.27 36.35
CA GLN A 666 10.39 -33.99 37.55
C GLN A 666 11.13 -33.09 38.56
N PRO A 667 10.40 -32.26 39.33
CA PRO A 667 10.95 -31.56 40.49
C PRO A 667 11.06 -32.48 41.71
N ARG A 668 12.02 -32.21 42.60
CA ARG A 668 12.10 -32.79 43.95
C ARG A 668 12.09 -31.69 45.01
N GLY A 669 11.32 -31.92 46.08
CA GLY A 669 11.70 -31.59 47.46
C GLY A 669 11.62 -30.12 47.90
N ASP A 670 10.51 -29.78 48.54
CA ASP A 670 10.41 -29.22 49.90
C ASP A 670 11.44 -28.19 50.40
N SER A 671 10.96 -27.03 50.88
CA SER A 671 11.21 -26.54 52.27
C SER A 671 10.38 -25.28 52.63
N GLU A 672 9.54 -25.44 53.65
CA GLU A 672 9.12 -24.48 54.71
C GLU A 672 8.80 -22.99 54.44
N VAL A 673 7.49 -22.73 54.36
CA VAL A 673 6.68 -21.80 55.19
C VAL A 673 7.42 -20.83 56.16
N THR A 674 7.12 -19.53 56.05
CA THR A 674 6.68 -18.71 57.21
C THR A 674 5.85 -17.51 56.78
N GLU A 675 4.58 -17.45 57.20
CA GLU A 675 3.75 -16.24 57.11
C GLU A 675 3.92 -15.39 58.38
N LEU A 676 3.94 -14.05 58.22
CA LEU A 676 3.76 -13.10 59.32
C LEU A 676 2.88 -11.93 58.83
N THR A 677 1.88 -11.57 59.63
CA THR A 677 0.74 -10.74 59.19
C THR A 677 0.76 -9.32 59.77
N CYS A 678 0.51 -8.33 58.90
CA CYS A 678 -0.10 -6.99 59.10
C CYS A 678 0.30 -6.10 60.31
N PRO A 679 0.39 -4.76 60.12
CA PRO A 679 -0.85 -3.96 60.15
C PRO A 679 -0.90 -2.73 59.21
N ARG A 680 -2.08 -2.08 59.17
CA ARG A 680 -2.38 -0.87 58.38
C ARG A 680 -1.81 0.41 59.03
N GLY A 681 -1.32 1.37 58.24
CA GLY A 681 -1.04 2.72 58.77
C GLY A 681 -0.45 3.76 57.81
N SER A 682 -1.30 4.69 57.34
CA SER A 682 -1.00 6.07 56.93
C SER A 682 -0.17 6.37 55.65
N GLN A 683 -0.32 7.61 55.19
CA GLN A 683 0.21 8.19 53.95
C GLN A 683 1.59 8.82 54.15
N ARG A 684 2.51 8.67 53.17
CA ARG A 684 3.32 9.79 52.62
C ARG A 684 4.09 9.39 51.36
N ALA A 685 4.44 10.40 50.57
CA ALA A 685 5.19 10.24 49.32
C ALA A 685 6.68 9.95 49.57
N GLY A 686 7.26 9.11 48.72
CA GLY A 686 8.70 8.84 48.68
C GLY A 686 9.03 7.88 47.54
N TRP A 687 9.67 8.40 46.48
CA TRP A 687 10.23 7.56 45.41
C TRP A 687 11.54 6.95 45.89
N GLY A 688 11.46 5.74 46.48
CA GLY A 688 12.62 4.96 46.91
C GLY A 688 13.02 3.92 45.86
N MET A 689 14.33 3.80 45.59
CA MET A 689 14.87 2.77 44.70
C MET A 689 14.56 1.35 45.21
N GLY A 690 14.06 0.49 44.32
CA GLY A 690 14.02 -0.96 44.50
C GLY A 690 14.91 -1.65 43.47
N ARG A 691 15.71 -2.63 43.89
CA ARG A 691 16.51 -3.49 42.99
C ARG A 691 15.59 -4.34 42.09
N PRO A 692 16.05 -4.75 40.88
CA PRO A 692 15.16 -5.33 39.87
C PRO A 692 14.68 -6.72 40.27
N ALA A 693 13.36 -6.91 40.29
CA ALA A 693 12.77 -8.24 40.24
C ALA A 693 12.98 -8.83 38.84
N HIS A 694 13.69 -9.94 38.75
CA HIS A 694 13.79 -10.72 37.51
C HIS A 694 12.39 -11.19 37.04
N CYS A 695 12.24 -11.40 35.73
CA CYS A 695 11.04 -11.90 35.05
C CYS A 695 9.82 -10.96 35.00
N ALA A 696 9.99 -9.79 34.36
CA ALA A 696 8.90 -9.15 33.62
C ALA A 696 8.99 -9.53 32.12
N LEU A 697 7.89 -9.99 31.53
CA LEU A 697 7.83 -10.39 30.11
C LEU A 697 8.01 -9.16 29.20
N LEU A 698 9.15 -9.06 28.51
CA LEU A 698 9.46 -7.94 27.61
C LEU A 698 8.47 -7.84 26.43
N PRO A 699 8.04 -6.62 26.04
CA PRO A 699 7.16 -6.43 24.89
C PRO A 699 7.86 -6.79 23.58
N ARG A 700 7.29 -7.75 22.87
CA ARG A 700 7.72 -8.23 21.54
C ARG A 700 7.41 -7.18 20.46
N PHE A 701 8.28 -7.06 19.45
CA PHE A 701 7.97 -6.35 18.22
C PHE A 701 6.81 -7.09 17.54
N PRO A 702 5.64 -6.46 17.31
CA PRO A 702 4.57 -7.13 16.59
C PRO A 702 5.00 -7.25 15.12
N SER A 703 5.15 -8.49 14.63
CA SER A 703 5.44 -8.87 13.25
C SER A 703 4.53 -8.23 12.18
N ASP A 704 3.43 -7.63 12.64
CA ASP A 704 2.35 -7.03 11.88
C ASP A 704 2.52 -5.52 11.63
N LEU A 705 3.52 -4.88 12.24
CA LEU A 705 3.72 -3.42 12.21
C LEU A 705 4.92 -2.98 11.37
N LEU A 706 6.04 -3.71 11.42
CA LEU A 706 7.21 -3.43 10.60
C LEU A 706 6.94 -3.90 9.16
N LEU A 707 6.97 -2.96 8.21
CA LEU A 707 6.75 -3.22 6.79
C LEU A 707 8.11 -3.39 6.09
N THR A 708 8.20 -4.38 5.20
CA THR A 708 9.36 -4.67 4.36
C THR A 708 8.94 -4.60 2.88
N SER A 709 9.91 -4.48 1.97
CA SER A 709 9.68 -4.68 0.54
C SER A 709 9.09 -6.07 0.27
N SER A 710 8.26 -6.19 -0.77
CA SER A 710 7.45 -7.39 -1.06
C SER A 710 8.23 -8.66 -1.41
N SER A 711 9.53 -8.55 -1.69
CA SER A 711 10.41 -9.67 -2.00
C SER A 711 10.88 -10.45 -0.76
N GLY A 712 10.86 -9.82 0.43
CA GLY A 712 11.48 -10.40 1.63
C GLY A 712 13.01 -10.51 1.55
N GLU A 713 13.63 -9.82 0.58
CA GLU A 713 15.09 -9.78 0.41
C GLU A 713 15.80 -9.24 1.64
N LEU A 714 16.90 -9.91 1.98
CA LEU A 714 17.78 -9.54 3.07
C LEU A 714 19.11 -9.07 2.54
N TRP A 715 19.76 -8.22 3.33
CA TRP A 715 20.89 -7.44 2.89
C TRP A 715 22.13 -7.80 3.69
N ARG A 716 23.24 -8.06 3.01
CA ARG A 716 24.55 -8.20 3.65
C ARG A 716 25.24 -6.84 3.67
N MET A 717 25.89 -6.54 4.79
CA MET A 717 26.66 -5.32 4.94
C MET A 717 28.07 -5.49 4.40
N VAL A 718 28.58 -4.43 3.81
CA VAL A 718 30.00 -4.14 3.59
C VAL A 718 30.29 -2.85 4.33
N ARG A 719 31.01 -2.94 5.45
CA ARG A 719 31.56 -1.81 6.20
C ARG A 719 32.84 -1.35 5.53
N ILE A 720 33.03 -0.04 5.37
CA ILE A 720 34.15 0.59 4.68
C ILE A 720 34.90 1.50 5.65
N GLY A 721 36.24 1.37 5.65
CA GLY A 721 37.16 2.14 6.49
C GLY A 721 37.79 1.30 7.59
N GLY A 722 39.11 1.40 7.73
CA GLY A 722 39.89 0.77 8.82
C GLY A 722 40.20 1.72 9.98
N GLN A 723 40.02 3.02 9.75
CA GLN A 723 40.12 4.12 10.70
C GLN A 723 38.96 5.09 10.40
N PRO A 724 38.63 6.03 11.30
CA PRO A 724 37.62 7.05 11.03
C PRO A 724 37.89 7.81 9.73
N LEU A 725 36.91 7.81 8.83
CA LEU A 725 37.01 8.40 7.49
C LEU A 725 37.09 9.94 7.50
N GLY A 726 36.52 10.58 8.52
CA GLY A 726 36.37 12.03 8.59
C GLY A 726 35.34 12.58 7.60
N PHE A 727 35.43 13.89 7.31
CA PHE A 727 34.42 14.63 6.54
C PHE A 727 35.00 15.42 5.35
N ASP A 728 36.27 15.17 5.01
CA ASP A 728 37.02 15.92 3.99
C ASP A 728 37.56 15.03 2.87
N GLU A 729 37.72 13.73 3.10
CA GLU A 729 38.07 12.80 2.02
C GLU A 729 36.92 12.71 1.02
N CYS A 730 37.26 12.69 -0.28
CA CYS A 730 36.30 12.69 -1.38
C CYS A 730 36.36 11.36 -2.13
N GLY A 731 35.22 10.95 -2.70
CA GLY A 731 35.15 9.78 -3.58
C GLY A 731 35.14 8.41 -2.89
N ILE A 732 35.09 8.31 -1.56
CA ILE A 732 34.92 7.03 -0.85
C ILE A 732 33.67 6.30 -1.37
N VAL A 733 32.53 7.00 -1.40
CA VAL A 733 31.25 6.52 -1.93
C VAL A 733 31.37 6.16 -3.43
N ALA A 734 32.01 7.02 -4.24
CA ALA A 734 32.20 6.79 -5.68
C ALA A 734 32.98 5.50 -5.95
N GLN A 735 34.03 5.25 -5.17
CA GLN A 735 34.87 4.06 -5.27
C GLN A 735 34.17 2.75 -4.79
N ILE A 736 32.96 2.83 -4.23
CA ILE A 736 32.10 1.67 -3.91
C ILE A 736 30.92 1.59 -4.88
N ALA A 737 30.18 2.67 -5.05
CA ALA A 737 28.99 2.73 -5.89
C ALA A 737 29.31 2.57 -7.39
N GLY A 738 30.46 3.05 -7.86
CA GLY A 738 30.91 2.91 -9.25
C GLY A 738 31.08 1.45 -9.70
N PRO A 739 31.91 0.64 -9.02
CA PRO A 739 32.03 -0.80 -9.30
C PRO A 739 30.71 -1.57 -9.19
N LEU A 740 29.88 -1.27 -8.17
CA LEU A 740 28.57 -1.91 -8.01
C LEU A 740 27.60 -1.55 -9.15
N ALA A 741 27.58 -0.30 -9.60
CA ALA A 741 26.80 0.14 -10.76
C ALA A 741 27.33 -0.41 -12.09
N ALA A 742 28.63 -0.74 -12.19
CA ALA A 742 29.20 -1.45 -13.33
C ALA A 742 28.80 -2.93 -13.37
N ALA A 743 28.53 -3.54 -12.21
CA ALA A 743 28.06 -4.91 -12.06
C ALA A 743 26.52 -5.05 -11.97
N ASP A 744 25.77 -3.94 -12.13
CA ASP A 744 24.31 -3.84 -11.95
C ASP A 744 23.79 -4.36 -10.60
N ILE A 745 24.55 -4.11 -9.52
CA ILE A 745 24.20 -4.54 -8.16
C ILE A 745 23.49 -3.39 -7.43
N SER A 746 22.32 -3.67 -6.85
CA SER A 746 21.57 -2.72 -6.02
C SER A 746 22.28 -2.49 -4.67
N ALA A 747 22.30 -1.24 -4.18
CA ALA A 747 22.88 -0.94 -2.87
C ALA A 747 22.22 0.25 -2.16
N TYR A 748 21.88 0.05 -0.89
CA TYR A 748 21.67 1.16 0.05
C TYR A 748 23.02 1.54 0.69
N TYR A 749 23.19 2.80 1.07
CA TYR A 749 24.44 3.33 1.62
C TYR A 749 24.16 4.25 2.81
N ILE A 750 24.77 3.97 3.95
CA ILE A 750 24.62 4.74 5.19
C ILE A 750 26.00 5.14 5.71
N SER A 751 26.32 6.42 5.59
CA SER A 751 27.46 7.04 6.25
C SER A 751 27.16 7.25 7.74
N THR A 752 28.14 6.94 8.57
CA THR A 752 28.14 7.26 10.00
C THR A 752 29.25 8.27 10.29
N PHE A 753 29.40 8.72 11.55
CA PHE A 753 30.43 9.71 11.89
C PHE A 753 31.86 9.21 11.64
N ASN A 754 32.06 7.88 11.69
CA ASN A 754 33.38 7.26 11.58
C ASN A 754 33.54 6.37 10.33
N PHE A 755 32.48 5.70 9.87
CA PHE A 755 32.56 4.66 8.84
C PHE A 755 31.39 4.69 7.85
N ASP A 756 31.63 4.21 6.65
CA ASP A 756 30.61 4.02 5.62
C ASP A 756 30.09 2.57 5.61
N HIS A 757 28.82 2.39 5.26
CA HIS A 757 28.17 1.07 5.25
C HIS A 757 27.31 0.90 4.00
N ALA A 758 27.72 0.01 3.10
CA ALA A 758 26.90 -0.41 1.98
C ALA A 758 26.11 -1.67 2.35
N LEU A 759 24.82 -1.71 2.03
CA LEU A 759 23.94 -2.87 2.15
C LEU A 759 23.62 -3.37 0.74
N VAL A 760 23.94 -4.63 0.47
CA VAL A 760 23.79 -5.30 -0.84
C VAL A 760 22.96 -6.59 -0.69
N PRO A 761 22.29 -7.10 -1.76
CA PRO A 761 21.50 -8.33 -1.68
C PRO A 761 22.32 -9.53 -1.17
N GLU A 762 21.73 -10.36 -0.29
CA GLU A 762 22.49 -11.42 0.38
C GLU A 762 23.06 -12.48 -0.57
N ASP A 763 22.33 -12.85 -1.61
CA ASP A 763 22.75 -13.83 -2.61
C ASP A 763 23.92 -13.34 -3.50
N GLY A 764 24.12 -12.01 -3.57
CA GLY A 764 25.15 -11.37 -4.39
C GLY A 764 26.47 -11.08 -3.69
N ILE A 765 26.60 -11.36 -2.38
CA ILE A 765 27.72 -10.84 -1.56
C ILE A 765 29.11 -11.27 -2.07
N SER A 766 29.28 -12.49 -2.59
CA SER A 766 30.56 -12.93 -3.15
C SER A 766 30.97 -12.11 -4.38
N SER A 767 30.01 -11.85 -5.28
CA SER A 767 30.21 -11.00 -6.48
C SER A 767 30.55 -9.56 -6.09
N VAL A 768 29.90 -9.03 -5.04
CA VAL A 768 30.22 -7.72 -4.46
C VAL A 768 31.66 -7.66 -3.93
N ILE A 769 32.07 -8.65 -3.14
CA ILE A 769 33.43 -8.66 -2.58
C ILE A 769 34.47 -8.78 -3.69
N GLU A 770 34.25 -9.63 -4.72
CA GLU A 770 35.13 -9.67 -5.89
C GLU A 770 35.19 -8.32 -6.64
N ALA A 771 34.04 -7.70 -6.92
CA ALA A 771 33.97 -6.42 -7.63
C ALA A 771 34.69 -5.30 -6.86
N LEU A 772 34.62 -5.31 -5.53
CA LEU A 772 35.30 -4.34 -4.67
C LEU A 772 36.77 -4.70 -4.40
N GLN A 773 37.18 -5.97 -4.50
CA GLN A 773 38.58 -6.39 -4.42
C GLN A 773 39.36 -6.09 -5.70
N ARG A 774 38.74 -6.20 -6.88
CA ARG A 774 39.36 -5.80 -8.17
C ARG A 774 39.75 -4.31 -8.19
N ARG A 775 39.13 -3.46 -7.35
CA ARG A 775 39.56 -2.07 -7.12
C ARG A 775 40.94 -1.97 -6.46
N GLN A 776 41.33 -2.91 -5.61
CA GLN A 776 42.66 -2.96 -4.99
C GLN A 776 43.74 -3.38 -5.99
N GLU A 777 43.40 -4.23 -6.97
CA GLU A 777 44.34 -4.72 -7.99
C GLU A 777 44.52 -3.73 -9.16
N GLY A 778 43.51 -2.92 -9.47
CA GLY A 778 43.56 -1.91 -10.53
C GLY A 778 44.41 -0.67 -10.23
N LEU A 779 45.03 -0.61 -9.05
CA LEU A 779 45.92 0.46 -8.58
C LEU A 779 47.30 -0.12 -8.21
N GLY A 780 47.92 -0.80 -9.18
CA GLY A 780 49.37 -1.08 -9.15
C GLY A 780 50.20 0.21 -9.29
N PRO A 781 51.47 0.20 -8.83
CA PRO A 781 52.31 1.39 -8.67
C PRO A 781 52.74 2.07 -9.98
#